data_AF-A0A7L4G1E0-F1
#
_entry.id   AF-A0A7L4G1E0-F1
#
_cell.length_a   1.000
_cell.length_b   1.000
_cell.length_c   1.000
_cell.angle_alpha   90.00
_cell.angle_beta   90.00
_cell.angle_gamma   90.00
#
_symmetry.space_group_name_H-M   'P 1'
#
loop_
_entity.id
_entity.type
_entity.pdbx_description
1 polymer ?
#
loop_
_entity_poly.entity_id
_entity_poly.type
_entity_poly.pdbx_seq_one_letter_code
_entity_poly.pdbx_strand_id
1 'polypeptide(L)'
;VSIQMDVSDDLDLTRSSDTASEDVELPTSTYKEAMLLLEQLRLDHTDSAILLKIQNILLEYERIIEREKNRYTAVWREARKLESEKESSQLIAEETQDLKSILAHQEVEWKSDIQSLKFTLKQEEEKRLRVETLYEKTRENLRKKEDQYCKEIEEKQQLELRSRNLEMELITLRKLLKQVEEERDETERQLSQEKSARALQEGILNNHLWRQKELEEETRRTIEKNSEESNTEREKDLLHKNQLLQDEITMLRLELDQVRLRHQEEEGKYLEENETLKEKNEDLKKELKLNEEALTQTVFQYNGQLNLLKTESAVLNTKLEQTKESKDRLEIEIESFRSRLNTTVRERDELLRLQDKLHHDLADVRETNKSLSQQLSKAESKANSLENEHHQLKHTLREKTLLLEMTQKELSQAQCQAKECDHARQLEKDQVSKFMIKQESMQERLAHLQSENLLLRQQLEDMQNKGIIKEKVVNDVQDRFNDIFNKLRADTEKQVYLVEERNKELNAKCTDLREQVFKYETDKVEREGMVRQLQQELADALKKQSMSEASLEVTARYRSDLEEDKMCLQKELEKVKTKVRTVYNKEKEVMASSQKVQELLLASSGTNITVKQLEEHVQRERKKVKKLVELKRTVELHLDQEMKRNTELQKDCERLKKLLSRATKKLKVYEGRERESQLNLQGEMKNRYSEMANEVGRLRTKVGELSQQLEVESKKCMQLETQNQDLREELSTMRGNHEKLEKSKCQLKEEVANLKHRLETNMVDHSRTEQYKKEMEERAAQEIRQKLQEVNIFLQAQAASQDRLEQIRASHHASLRNQLKQRIRELEFELDRIKNTQQDNIFQKESTQAEVERYKELYLEEMKMRRCLANKLERTNEKLAEANAKLLQERHKSQSLITSSIVNGGLAATPVLYSTELGPLSNNLALNRNLSLGGSFLSPVGSALSRNRVEAYVTKV
;
A
#
# COMPACT_ATOMS: atom_id res chain seq x y z
N VAL A 1 -11.33 22.45 -33.57
CA VAL A 1 -12.34 22.65 -34.64
C VAL A 1 -12.81 24.08 -34.52
N SER A 2 -12.51 24.92 -35.50
CA SER A 2 -12.80 26.36 -35.41
C SER A 2 -13.94 26.67 -36.37
N ILE A 3 -15.08 27.12 -35.85
CA ILE A 3 -16.15 27.68 -36.66
C ILE A 3 -15.81 29.16 -36.87
N GLN A 4 -15.55 29.52 -38.11
CA GLN A 4 -15.26 30.89 -38.52
C GLN A 4 -16.59 31.56 -38.86
N MET A 5 -17.10 32.42 -37.97
CA MET A 5 -18.20 33.31 -38.29
C MET A 5 -17.65 34.57 -38.93
N ASP A 6 -17.77 34.63 -40.26
CA ASP A 6 -17.66 35.85 -41.02
C ASP A 6 -18.86 36.74 -40.68
N VAL A 7 -18.63 38.00 -40.33
CA VAL A 7 -19.70 38.98 -40.08
C VAL A 7 -19.61 40.03 -41.18
N SER A 8 -20.48 39.88 -42.18
CA SER A 8 -20.63 40.87 -43.24
C SER A 8 -21.29 42.14 -42.69
N ASP A 9 -20.58 43.27 -42.73
CA ASP A 9 -21.19 44.59 -42.63
C ASP A 9 -22.03 44.85 -43.89
N ASP A 10 -23.33 44.56 -43.81
CA ASP A 10 -24.30 44.85 -44.86
C ASP A 10 -25.59 45.41 -44.24
N LEU A 11 -25.61 46.73 -44.05
CA LEU A 11 -26.75 47.46 -43.49
C LEU A 11 -26.92 48.80 -44.23
N ASP A 12 -27.36 48.69 -45.48
CA ASP A 12 -27.64 49.79 -46.39
C ASP A 12 -28.84 50.63 -45.90
N LEU A 13 -28.56 51.59 -45.01
CA LEU A 13 -29.54 52.54 -44.47
C LEU A 13 -29.91 53.61 -45.51
N THR A 14 -30.67 53.15 -46.50
CA THR A 14 -31.37 53.99 -47.48
C THR A 14 -32.14 55.13 -46.79
N ARG A 15 -31.92 56.36 -47.27
CA ARG A 15 -32.53 57.59 -46.70
C ARG A 15 -34.03 57.66 -47.00
N SER A 16 -34.84 56.93 -46.23
CA SER A 16 -36.28 57.18 -46.12
C SER A 16 -36.48 58.62 -45.63
N SER A 17 -36.79 59.52 -46.57
CA SER A 17 -36.91 60.97 -46.35
C SER A 17 -38.35 61.45 -46.53
N ASP A 18 -39.31 60.52 -46.47
CA ASP A 18 -40.72 60.73 -46.77
C ASP A 18 -41.51 61.23 -45.54
N THR A 19 -41.04 62.32 -44.94
CA THR A 19 -41.96 63.29 -44.34
C THR A 19 -42.21 64.37 -45.38
N ALA A 20 -43.34 64.26 -46.09
CA ALA A 20 -43.78 65.28 -47.02
C ALA A 20 -43.82 66.63 -46.30
N SER A 21 -43.03 67.58 -46.81
CA SER A 21 -43.20 68.99 -46.48
C SER A 21 -44.49 69.44 -47.16
N GLU A 22 -45.63 69.23 -46.50
CA GLU A 22 -46.84 69.98 -46.81
C GLU A 22 -46.46 71.47 -46.71
N ASP A 23 -46.46 72.15 -47.86
CA ASP A 23 -46.12 73.56 -47.92
C ASP A 23 -47.06 74.33 -46.98
N VAL A 24 -46.51 74.84 -45.89
CA VAL A 24 -47.21 75.77 -45.02
C VAL A 24 -47.35 77.07 -45.81
N GLU A 25 -48.44 77.17 -46.58
CA GLU A 25 -48.84 78.38 -47.30
C GLU A 25 -48.90 79.53 -46.29
N LEU A 26 -47.81 80.31 -46.22
CA LEU A 26 -47.63 81.37 -45.25
C LEU A 26 -48.82 82.35 -45.38
N PRO A 27 -49.62 82.59 -44.31
CA PRO A 27 -50.80 83.47 -44.35
C PRO A 27 -50.52 84.95 -44.66
N THR A 28 -49.38 85.28 -45.24
CA THR A 28 -48.95 86.59 -45.76
C THR A 28 -49.96 87.22 -46.72
N SER A 29 -50.80 86.43 -47.38
CA SER A 29 -51.93 86.93 -48.18
C SER A 29 -53.07 87.39 -47.28
N THR A 30 -53.58 86.49 -46.44
CA THR A 30 -54.68 86.71 -45.49
C THR A 30 -54.37 87.83 -44.48
N TYR A 31 -53.11 88.01 -44.09
CA TYR A 31 -52.66 89.11 -43.24
C TYR A 31 -52.82 90.47 -43.95
N LYS A 32 -52.41 90.56 -45.22
CA LYS A 32 -52.55 91.78 -46.02
C LYS A 32 -54.01 92.10 -46.29
N GLU A 33 -54.83 91.08 -46.56
CA GLU A 33 -56.27 91.24 -46.73
C GLU A 33 -56.96 91.73 -45.45
N ALA A 34 -56.65 91.13 -44.29
CA ALA A 34 -57.15 91.60 -42.98
C ALA A 34 -56.73 93.04 -42.69
N MET A 35 -55.48 93.42 -42.98
CA MET A 35 -55.00 94.80 -42.81
C MET A 35 -55.75 95.80 -43.72
N LEU A 36 -56.04 95.44 -44.97
CA LEU A 36 -56.82 96.28 -45.88
C LEU A 36 -58.28 96.45 -45.41
N LEU A 37 -58.91 95.37 -44.92
CA LEU A 37 -60.27 95.41 -44.35
C LEU A 37 -60.32 96.26 -43.06
N LEU A 38 -59.28 96.19 -42.22
CA LEU A 38 -59.13 97.03 -41.03
C LEU A 38 -58.95 98.52 -41.39
N GLU A 39 -58.24 98.82 -42.49
CA GLU A 39 -58.09 100.20 -42.99
C GLU A 39 -59.42 100.74 -43.55
N GLN A 40 -60.24 99.90 -44.19
CA GLN A 40 -61.58 100.29 -44.67
C GLN A 40 -62.57 100.58 -43.53
N LEU A 41 -62.57 99.79 -42.45
CA LEU A 41 -63.41 100.03 -41.27
C LEU A 41 -63.09 101.33 -40.51
N ARG A 42 -61.92 101.95 -40.74
CA ARG A 42 -61.60 103.28 -40.21
C ARG A 42 -62.38 104.40 -40.91
N LEU A 43 -62.87 104.17 -42.12
CA LEU A 43 -63.58 105.16 -42.93
C LEU A 43 -65.10 105.03 -42.73
N ASP A 44 -65.67 103.83 -42.90
CA ASP A 44 -67.11 103.57 -42.74
C ASP A 44 -67.39 102.61 -41.58
N HIS A 45 -67.86 103.15 -40.46
CA HIS A 45 -67.97 102.44 -39.17
C HIS A 45 -69.24 101.58 -39.03
N THR A 46 -69.96 101.32 -40.12
CA THR A 46 -71.27 100.64 -40.14
C THR A 46 -71.35 99.44 -41.10
N ASP A 47 -70.30 99.11 -41.86
CA ASP A 47 -70.34 97.95 -42.76
C ASP A 47 -70.07 96.62 -42.03
N SER A 48 -71.17 95.95 -41.67
CA SER A 48 -71.21 94.61 -41.07
C SER A 48 -70.52 93.54 -41.94
N ALA A 49 -70.48 93.70 -43.27
CA ALA A 49 -69.85 92.71 -44.15
C ALA A 49 -68.31 92.71 -44.06
N ILE A 50 -67.69 93.86 -43.76
CA ILE A 50 -66.24 93.96 -43.55
C ILE A 50 -65.87 93.34 -42.20
N LEU A 51 -66.65 93.63 -41.15
CA LEU A 51 -66.51 93.01 -39.83
C LEU A 51 -66.58 91.47 -39.90
N LEU A 52 -67.57 90.91 -40.61
CA LEU A 52 -67.72 89.46 -40.75
C LEU A 52 -66.55 88.81 -41.51
N LYS A 53 -65.97 89.49 -42.52
CA LYS A 53 -64.77 89.01 -43.22
C LYS A 53 -63.56 88.95 -42.29
N ILE A 54 -63.31 90.01 -41.51
CA ILE A 54 -62.22 90.02 -40.52
C ILE A 54 -62.41 88.93 -39.47
N GLN A 55 -63.64 88.74 -38.97
CA GLN A 55 -63.96 87.68 -38.01
C GLN A 55 -63.67 86.29 -38.59
N ASN A 56 -64.02 86.03 -39.85
CA ASN A 56 -63.70 84.77 -40.52
C ASN A 56 -62.19 84.55 -40.71
N ILE A 57 -61.44 85.61 -41.04
CA ILE A 57 -59.97 85.52 -41.16
C ILE A 57 -59.34 85.23 -39.78
N LEU A 58 -59.79 85.89 -38.71
CA LEU A 58 -59.34 85.64 -37.34
C LEU A 58 -59.63 84.21 -36.89
N LEU A 59 -60.84 83.69 -37.15
CA LEU A 59 -61.22 82.31 -36.85
C LEU A 59 -60.34 81.28 -37.59
N GLU A 60 -59.91 81.56 -38.82
CA GLU A 60 -58.99 80.67 -39.53
C GLU A 60 -57.54 80.79 -39.03
N TYR A 61 -57.10 81.98 -38.59
CA TYR A 61 -55.85 82.12 -37.83
C TYR A 61 -55.86 81.33 -36.52
N GLU A 62 -56.95 81.38 -35.74
CA GLU A 62 -57.09 80.59 -34.52
C GLU A 62 -57.01 79.09 -34.80
N ARG A 63 -57.65 78.61 -35.89
CA ARG A 63 -57.54 77.22 -36.35
C ARG A 63 -56.12 76.85 -36.78
N ILE A 64 -55.42 77.70 -37.53
CA ILE A 64 -54.01 77.46 -37.93
C ILE A 64 -53.11 77.38 -36.70
N ILE A 65 -53.25 78.32 -35.76
CA ILE A 65 -52.51 78.36 -34.50
C ILE A 65 -52.79 77.08 -33.68
N GLU A 66 -54.03 76.61 -33.63
CA GLU A 66 -54.39 75.40 -32.87
C GLU A 66 -53.90 74.12 -33.57
N ARG A 67 -53.94 74.03 -34.90
CA ARG A 67 -53.27 72.94 -35.66
C ARG A 67 -51.78 72.91 -35.34
N GLU A 68 -51.11 74.05 -35.37
CA GLU A 68 -49.67 74.14 -35.06
C GLU A 68 -49.37 73.76 -33.61
N LYS A 69 -50.14 74.22 -32.60
CA LYS A 69 -49.98 73.75 -31.22
C LYS A 69 -50.11 72.23 -31.11
N ASN A 70 -51.07 71.64 -31.81
CA ASN A 70 -51.25 70.19 -31.81
C ASN A 70 -50.09 69.46 -32.51
N ARG A 71 -49.53 70.02 -33.59
CA ARG A 71 -48.31 69.51 -34.25
C ARG A 71 -47.07 69.63 -33.35
N TYR A 72 -46.83 70.80 -32.74
CA TYR A 72 -45.72 71.02 -31.81
C TYR A 72 -45.80 70.13 -30.58
N THR A 73 -46.99 69.94 -29.97
CA THR A 73 -47.12 69.01 -28.83
C THR A 73 -46.97 67.54 -29.24
N ALA A 74 -47.27 67.17 -30.49
CA ALA A 74 -47.01 65.83 -31.01
C ALA A 74 -45.51 65.59 -31.22
N VAL A 75 -44.82 66.52 -31.89
CA VAL A 75 -43.36 66.48 -32.07
C VAL A 75 -42.63 66.49 -30.72
N TRP A 76 -43.09 67.28 -29.75
CA TRP A 76 -42.51 67.31 -28.40
C TRP A 76 -42.74 65.99 -27.63
N ARG A 77 -43.90 65.33 -27.80
CA ARG A 77 -44.16 64.00 -27.23
C ARG A 77 -43.20 62.95 -27.80
N GLU A 78 -43.03 62.90 -29.11
CA GLU A 78 -42.15 61.91 -29.73
C GLU A 78 -40.66 62.22 -29.53
N ALA A 79 -40.26 63.49 -29.49
CA ALA A 79 -38.90 63.86 -29.09
C ALA A 79 -38.59 63.39 -27.66
N ARG A 80 -39.52 63.56 -26.72
CA ARG A 80 -39.37 63.09 -25.34
C ARG A 80 -39.38 61.56 -25.22
N LYS A 81 -40.16 60.87 -26.06
CA LYS A 81 -40.17 59.40 -26.18
C LYS A 81 -38.81 58.89 -26.67
N LEU A 82 -38.31 59.42 -27.78
CA LEU A 82 -37.00 59.09 -28.35
C LEU A 82 -35.85 59.40 -27.38
N GLU A 83 -35.95 60.46 -26.59
CA GLU A 83 -34.96 60.78 -25.56
C GLU A 83 -34.95 59.74 -24.43
N SER A 84 -36.12 59.28 -23.95
CA SER A 84 -36.19 58.16 -22.99
C SER A 84 -35.75 56.81 -23.57
N GLU A 85 -36.01 56.55 -24.85
CA GLU A 85 -35.54 55.35 -25.55
C GLU A 85 -34.01 55.37 -25.70
N LYS A 86 -33.43 56.53 -26.02
CA LYS A 86 -31.97 56.76 -26.02
C LYS A 86 -31.35 56.56 -24.63
N GLU A 87 -31.93 57.14 -23.58
CA GLU A 87 -31.46 56.96 -22.19
C GLU A 87 -31.46 55.47 -21.80
N SER A 88 -32.54 54.73 -22.10
CA SER A 88 -32.60 53.29 -21.84
C SER A 88 -31.59 52.48 -22.66
N SER A 89 -31.34 52.87 -23.91
CA SER A 89 -30.35 52.23 -24.79
C SER A 89 -28.92 52.47 -24.31
N GLN A 90 -28.63 53.66 -23.77
CA GLN A 90 -27.34 53.98 -23.16
C GLN A 90 -27.12 53.18 -21.87
N LEU A 91 -28.13 53.06 -21.00
CA LEU A 91 -28.04 52.24 -19.79
C LEU A 91 -27.70 50.78 -20.13
N ILE A 92 -28.38 50.19 -21.12
CA ILE A 92 -28.13 48.81 -21.57
C ILE A 92 -26.70 48.66 -22.13
N ALA A 93 -26.16 49.68 -22.82
CA ALA A 93 -24.79 49.67 -23.32
C ALA A 93 -23.75 49.73 -22.19
N GLU A 94 -24.02 50.55 -21.15
CA GLU A 94 -23.17 50.66 -19.95
C GLU A 94 -23.19 49.34 -19.13
N GLU A 95 -24.37 48.77 -18.87
CA GLU A 95 -24.52 47.45 -18.23
C GLU A 95 -23.80 46.34 -19.02
N THR A 96 -23.90 46.35 -20.36
CA THR A 96 -23.21 45.40 -21.24
C THR A 96 -21.69 45.56 -21.17
N GLN A 97 -21.19 46.79 -21.03
CA GLN A 97 -19.76 47.07 -20.88
C GLN A 97 -19.23 46.56 -19.52
N ASP A 98 -19.97 46.76 -18.44
CA ASP A 98 -19.60 46.26 -17.11
C ASP A 98 -19.62 44.73 -17.04
N LEU A 99 -20.66 44.08 -17.60
CA LEU A 99 -20.69 42.61 -17.74
C LEU A 99 -19.50 42.08 -18.54
N LYS A 100 -19.11 42.78 -19.62
CA LYS A 100 -17.92 42.42 -20.43
C LYS A 100 -16.61 42.60 -19.65
N SER A 101 -16.53 43.60 -18.77
CA SER A 101 -15.40 43.81 -17.86
C SER A 101 -15.28 42.68 -16.83
N ILE A 102 -16.40 42.30 -16.21
CA ILE A 102 -16.48 41.19 -15.24
C ILE A 102 -16.06 39.86 -15.89
N LEU A 103 -16.56 39.56 -17.09
CA LEU A 103 -16.18 38.35 -17.85
C LEU A 103 -14.69 38.34 -18.21
N ALA A 104 -14.12 39.48 -18.61
CA ALA A 104 -12.69 39.58 -18.91
C ALA A 104 -11.81 39.38 -17.64
N HIS A 105 -12.29 39.82 -16.47
CA HIS A 105 -11.62 39.56 -15.20
C HIS A 105 -11.64 38.06 -14.84
N GLN A 106 -12.81 37.43 -14.90
CA GLN A 106 -12.97 35.99 -14.65
C GLN A 106 -12.14 35.12 -15.61
N GLU A 107 -12.02 35.52 -16.89
CA GLU A 107 -11.16 34.80 -17.84
C GLU A 107 -9.67 34.85 -17.44
N VAL A 108 -9.22 35.93 -16.80
CA VAL A 108 -7.85 36.06 -16.26
C VAL A 108 -7.67 35.26 -14.97
N GLU A 109 -8.66 35.27 -14.07
CA GLU A 109 -8.67 34.44 -12.86
C GLU A 109 -8.57 32.95 -13.22
N TRP A 110 -9.44 32.45 -14.10
CA TRP A 110 -9.40 31.05 -14.54
C TRP A 110 -8.09 30.69 -15.27
N LYS A 111 -7.48 31.62 -16.02
CA LYS A 111 -6.14 31.42 -16.61
C LYS A 111 -5.04 31.34 -15.55
N SER A 112 -5.16 32.07 -14.45
CA SER A 112 -4.26 32.00 -13.29
C SER A 112 -4.41 30.65 -12.57
N ASP A 113 -5.64 30.25 -12.26
CA ASP A 113 -5.94 28.98 -11.59
C ASP A 113 -5.48 27.78 -12.40
N ILE A 114 -5.71 27.77 -13.72
CA ILE A 114 -5.22 26.71 -14.62
C ILE A 114 -3.68 26.64 -14.62
N GLN A 115 -2.97 27.76 -14.46
CA GLN A 115 -1.51 27.74 -14.33
C GLN A 115 -1.05 27.24 -12.96
N SER A 116 -1.71 27.66 -11.89
CA SER A 116 -1.48 27.19 -10.52
C SER A 116 -1.70 25.67 -10.39
N LEU A 117 -2.81 25.16 -10.93
CA LEU A 117 -3.15 23.73 -10.97
C LEU A 117 -2.16 22.92 -11.83
N LYS A 118 -1.65 23.47 -12.94
CA LYS A 118 -0.58 22.83 -13.72
C LYS A 118 0.75 22.76 -12.94
N PHE A 119 1.07 23.78 -12.15
CA PHE A 119 2.28 23.77 -11.32
C PHE A 119 2.18 22.74 -10.17
N THR A 120 1.05 22.70 -9.47
CA THR A 120 0.84 21.71 -8.40
C THR A 120 0.77 20.28 -8.93
N LEU A 121 0.14 20.05 -10.09
CA LEU A 121 0.17 18.76 -10.79
C LEU A 121 1.61 18.33 -11.12
N LYS A 122 2.42 19.22 -11.71
CA LYS A 122 3.84 18.92 -12.04
C LYS A 122 4.68 18.62 -10.79
N GLN A 123 4.43 19.30 -9.66
CA GLN A 123 5.06 18.93 -8.39
C GLN A 123 4.63 17.53 -7.91
N GLU A 124 3.36 17.17 -8.06
CA GLU A 124 2.84 15.87 -7.64
C GLU A 124 3.34 14.71 -8.51
N GLU A 125 3.54 14.96 -9.81
CA GLU A 125 4.26 14.06 -10.73
C GLU A 125 5.73 13.88 -10.29
N GLU A 126 6.44 14.96 -9.95
CA GLU A 126 7.81 14.90 -9.43
C GLU A 126 7.88 14.18 -8.06
N LYS A 127 6.83 14.25 -7.22
CA LYS A 127 6.71 13.45 -5.99
C LYS A 127 6.47 11.98 -6.30
N ARG A 128 5.53 11.65 -7.20
CA ARG A 128 5.23 10.27 -7.63
C ARG A 128 6.47 9.56 -8.15
N LEU A 129 7.22 10.18 -9.07
CA LEU A 129 8.47 9.64 -9.61
C LEU A 129 9.52 9.34 -8.52
N ARG A 130 9.63 10.21 -7.50
CA ARG A 130 10.52 9.98 -6.35
C ARG A 130 10.05 8.81 -5.48
N VAL A 131 8.75 8.70 -5.20
CA VAL A 131 8.17 7.57 -4.45
C VAL A 131 8.32 6.25 -5.20
N GLU A 132 8.08 6.25 -6.51
CA GLU A 132 8.24 5.09 -7.40
C GLU A 132 9.70 4.62 -7.48
N THR A 133 10.65 5.56 -7.58
CA THR A 133 12.09 5.26 -7.54
C THR A 133 12.52 4.65 -6.19
N LEU A 134 11.99 5.17 -5.08
CA LEU A 134 12.23 4.62 -3.74
C LEU A 134 11.59 3.23 -3.56
N TYR A 135 10.40 3.01 -4.12
CA TYR A 135 9.72 1.72 -4.11
C TYR A 135 10.51 0.65 -4.86
N GLU A 136 10.90 0.92 -6.12
CA GLU A 136 11.64 -0.07 -6.91
C GLU A 136 13.04 -0.34 -6.33
N LYS A 137 13.72 0.67 -5.77
CA LYS A 137 14.97 0.49 -5.01
C LYS A 137 14.78 -0.39 -3.76
N THR A 138 13.65 -0.24 -3.07
CA THR A 138 13.31 -1.08 -1.90
C THR A 138 13.02 -2.53 -2.35
N ARG A 139 12.29 -2.71 -3.45
CA ARG A 139 11.99 -4.01 -4.07
C ARG A 139 13.23 -4.72 -4.63
N GLU A 140 14.21 -3.98 -5.15
CA GLU A 140 15.50 -4.53 -5.57
C GLU A 140 16.35 -4.96 -4.36
N ASN A 141 16.33 -4.19 -3.27
CA ASN A 141 16.98 -4.59 -2.01
C ASN A 141 16.32 -5.81 -1.36
N LEU A 142 14.99 -5.97 -1.48
CA LEU A 142 14.28 -7.17 -1.05
C LEU A 142 14.71 -8.39 -1.88
N ARG A 143 14.68 -8.31 -3.21
CA ARG A 143 15.19 -9.38 -4.10
C ARG A 143 16.62 -9.80 -3.76
N LYS A 144 17.52 -8.85 -3.52
CA LYS A 144 18.90 -9.15 -3.11
C LYS A 144 19.01 -9.90 -1.77
N LYS A 145 18.06 -9.70 -0.85
CA LYS A 145 17.96 -10.49 0.39
C LYS A 145 17.30 -11.85 0.17
N GLU A 146 16.30 -11.94 -0.70
CA GLU A 146 15.67 -13.20 -1.11
C GLU A 146 16.71 -14.11 -1.80
N ASP A 147 17.47 -13.58 -2.77
CA ASP A 147 18.60 -14.25 -3.43
C ASP A 147 19.70 -14.70 -2.45
N GLN A 148 19.90 -13.97 -1.35
CA GLN A 148 20.86 -14.32 -0.31
C GLN A 148 20.31 -15.45 0.58
N TYR A 149 19.05 -15.37 1.03
CA TYR A 149 18.41 -16.45 1.78
C TYR A 149 18.31 -17.75 0.98
N CYS A 150 18.08 -17.68 -0.34
CA CYS A 150 18.12 -18.86 -1.21
C CYS A 150 19.49 -19.56 -1.15
N LYS A 151 20.61 -18.81 -1.22
CA LYS A 151 21.97 -19.36 -1.10
C LYS A 151 22.24 -19.92 0.29
N GLU A 152 21.83 -19.23 1.35
CA GLU A 152 21.95 -19.73 2.72
C GLU A 152 21.16 -21.05 2.93
N ILE A 153 20.03 -21.22 2.24
CA ILE A 153 19.25 -22.47 2.22
C ILE A 153 19.95 -23.57 1.40
N GLU A 154 20.50 -23.25 0.22
CA GLU A 154 21.28 -24.19 -0.61
C GLU A 154 22.53 -24.70 0.12
N GLU A 155 23.29 -23.79 0.75
CA GLU A 155 24.46 -24.13 1.58
C GLU A 155 24.05 -24.99 2.77
N LYS A 156 22.95 -24.65 3.46
CA LYS A 156 22.40 -25.47 4.55
C LYS A 156 22.02 -26.86 4.09
N GLN A 157 21.39 -27.03 2.92
CA GLN A 157 21.05 -28.34 2.36
C GLN A 157 22.31 -29.16 2.04
N GLN A 158 23.38 -28.54 1.51
CA GLN A 158 24.66 -29.22 1.29
C GLN A 158 25.33 -29.63 2.60
N LEU A 159 25.25 -28.82 3.66
CA LEU A 159 25.74 -29.17 4.99
C LEU A 159 24.91 -30.31 5.62
N GLU A 160 23.60 -30.32 5.46
CA GLU A 160 22.72 -31.39 5.94
C GLU A 160 23.00 -32.73 5.22
N LEU A 161 23.25 -32.70 3.91
CA LEU A 161 23.71 -33.86 3.13
C LEU A 161 25.07 -34.37 3.60
N ARG A 162 26.05 -33.48 3.84
CA ARG A 162 27.35 -33.87 4.42
C ARG A 162 27.20 -34.46 5.83
N SER A 163 26.30 -33.92 6.65
CA SER A 163 26.03 -34.45 7.99
C SER A 163 25.46 -35.88 7.91
N ARG A 164 24.46 -36.13 7.06
CA ARG A 164 23.91 -37.48 6.87
C ARG A 164 24.94 -38.47 6.34
N ASN A 165 25.84 -38.05 5.45
CA ASN A 165 26.91 -38.91 4.96
C ASN A 165 27.87 -39.30 6.10
N LEU A 166 28.29 -38.34 6.93
CA LEU A 166 29.15 -38.59 8.10
C LEU A 166 28.44 -39.45 9.16
N GLU A 167 27.14 -39.28 9.37
CA GLU A 167 26.34 -40.16 10.25
C GLU A 167 26.29 -41.60 9.71
N MET A 168 26.10 -41.78 8.40
CA MET A 168 26.13 -43.09 7.76
C MET A 168 27.52 -43.76 7.84
N GLU A 169 28.61 -42.99 7.66
CA GLU A 169 29.98 -43.45 7.88
C GLU A 169 30.23 -43.85 9.35
N LEU A 170 29.74 -43.07 10.32
CA LEU A 170 29.81 -43.43 11.74
C LEU A 170 28.99 -44.69 12.06
N ILE A 171 27.86 -44.92 11.39
CA ILE A 171 27.06 -46.14 11.53
C ILE A 171 27.77 -47.37 10.94
N THR A 172 28.45 -47.25 9.79
CA THR A 172 29.23 -48.37 9.23
C THR A 172 30.49 -48.65 10.06
N LEU A 173 31.20 -47.61 10.51
CA LEU A 173 32.36 -47.75 11.40
C LEU A 173 31.98 -48.39 12.75
N ARG A 174 30.83 -48.06 13.34
CA ARG A 174 30.33 -48.74 14.55
C ARG A 174 30.02 -50.23 14.32
N LYS A 175 29.47 -50.59 13.16
CA LYS A 175 29.24 -52.00 12.80
C LYS A 175 30.56 -52.77 12.64
N LEU A 176 31.53 -52.18 11.95
CA LEU A 176 32.86 -52.76 11.78
C LEU A 176 33.61 -52.90 13.12
N LEU A 177 33.54 -51.89 13.99
CA LEU A 177 34.11 -51.96 15.34
C LEU A 177 33.50 -53.12 16.14
N LYS A 178 32.17 -53.23 16.14
CA LYS A 178 31.48 -54.32 16.86
C LYS A 178 31.82 -55.70 16.31
N GLN A 179 32.00 -55.84 14.99
CA GLN A 179 32.49 -57.08 14.39
C GLN A 179 33.92 -57.40 14.85
N VAL A 180 34.83 -56.42 14.91
CA VAL A 180 36.20 -56.60 15.42
C VAL A 180 36.22 -56.94 16.91
N GLU A 181 35.28 -56.41 17.70
CA GLU A 181 35.09 -56.80 19.11
C GLU A 181 34.58 -58.25 19.24
N GLU A 182 33.62 -58.67 18.40
CA GLU A 182 33.12 -60.05 18.34
C GLU A 182 34.22 -61.05 17.88
N GLU A 183 35.03 -60.68 16.89
CA GLU A 183 36.19 -61.44 16.43
C GLU A 183 37.30 -61.52 17.51
N ARG A 184 37.57 -60.43 18.24
CA ARG A 184 38.47 -60.44 19.40
C ARG A 184 37.96 -61.44 20.45
N ASP A 185 36.70 -61.33 20.86
CA ASP A 185 36.12 -62.14 21.92
C ASP A 185 36.01 -63.63 21.53
N GLU A 186 35.90 -63.92 20.23
CA GLU A 186 36.07 -65.27 19.68
C GLU A 186 37.51 -65.76 19.85
N THR A 187 38.51 -65.00 19.42
CA THR A 187 39.93 -65.41 19.56
C THR A 187 40.38 -65.54 21.02
N GLU A 188 39.89 -64.70 21.94
CA GLU A 188 40.20 -64.81 23.37
C GLU A 188 39.55 -66.06 24.00
N ARG A 189 38.35 -66.44 23.55
CA ARG A 189 37.69 -67.69 23.97
C ARG A 189 38.41 -68.92 23.44
N GLN A 190 38.86 -68.90 22.19
CA GLN A 190 39.70 -69.96 21.61
C GLN A 190 41.05 -70.08 22.34
N LEU A 191 41.72 -68.97 22.61
CA LEU A 191 42.96 -68.93 23.41
C LEU A 191 42.73 -69.47 24.84
N SER A 192 41.57 -69.21 25.43
CA SER A 192 41.20 -69.72 26.76
C SER A 192 40.90 -71.22 26.75
N GLN A 193 40.24 -71.72 25.71
CA GLN A 193 40.06 -73.16 25.47
C GLN A 193 41.40 -73.86 25.25
N GLU A 194 42.31 -73.25 24.48
CA GLU A 194 43.64 -73.82 24.22
C GLU A 194 44.52 -73.82 25.48
N LYS A 195 44.50 -72.75 26.28
CA LYS A 195 45.13 -72.71 27.62
C LYS A 195 44.59 -73.82 28.53
N SER A 196 43.27 -74.05 28.53
CA SER A 196 42.63 -75.14 29.29
C SER A 196 43.05 -76.53 28.77
N ALA A 197 43.12 -76.72 27.45
CA ALA A 197 43.57 -77.95 26.83
C ALA A 197 45.06 -78.24 27.11
N ARG A 198 45.92 -77.21 27.07
CA ARG A 198 47.33 -77.34 27.49
C ARG A 198 47.46 -77.64 28.98
N ALA A 199 46.70 -76.98 29.85
CA ALA A 199 46.68 -77.28 31.28
C ALA A 199 46.18 -78.72 31.57
N LEU A 200 45.24 -79.25 30.76
CA LEU A 200 44.83 -80.65 30.82
C LEU A 200 45.93 -81.60 30.35
N GLN A 201 46.64 -81.29 29.26
CA GLN A 201 47.76 -82.07 28.75
C GLN A 201 48.95 -82.07 29.73
N GLU A 202 49.29 -80.92 30.30
CA GLU A 202 50.27 -80.77 31.39
C GLU A 202 49.80 -81.52 32.64
N GLY A 203 48.50 -81.48 32.97
CA GLY A 203 47.91 -82.25 34.06
C GLY A 203 48.05 -83.77 33.86
N ILE A 204 47.79 -84.27 32.64
CA ILE A 204 47.95 -85.67 32.25
C ILE A 204 49.43 -86.06 32.26
N LEU A 205 50.32 -85.25 31.69
CA LEU A 205 51.76 -85.47 31.69
C LEU A 205 52.32 -85.49 33.12
N ASN A 206 51.93 -84.54 33.96
CA ASN A 206 52.30 -84.52 35.37
C ASN A 206 51.71 -85.69 36.14
N ASN A 207 50.50 -86.16 35.81
CA ASN A 207 49.94 -87.37 36.43
C ASN A 207 50.74 -88.61 36.03
N HIS A 208 51.11 -88.76 34.76
CA HIS A 208 52.03 -89.83 34.32
C HIS A 208 53.41 -89.73 34.98
N LEU A 209 53.98 -88.53 35.09
CA LEU A 209 55.29 -88.31 35.72
C LEU A 209 55.24 -88.58 37.23
N TRP A 210 54.14 -88.19 37.89
CA TRP A 210 53.90 -88.46 39.31
C TRP A 210 53.63 -89.94 39.55
N ARG A 211 52.91 -90.63 38.64
CA ARG A 211 52.63 -92.06 38.74
C ARG A 211 53.82 -92.93 38.34
N GLN A 212 54.71 -92.44 37.49
CA GLN A 212 56.05 -93.02 37.28
C GLN A 212 56.89 -92.88 38.55
N LYS A 213 56.97 -91.67 39.14
CA LYS A 213 57.63 -91.46 40.44
C LYS A 213 57.00 -92.28 41.56
N GLU A 214 55.67 -92.44 41.56
CA GLU A 214 54.95 -93.27 42.52
C GLU A 214 55.33 -94.74 42.34
N LEU A 215 55.46 -95.25 41.11
CA LEU A 215 55.94 -96.61 40.84
C LEU A 215 57.43 -96.80 41.18
N GLU A 216 58.28 -95.82 40.86
CA GLU A 216 59.70 -95.79 41.26
C GLU A 216 59.82 -95.77 42.80
N GLU A 217 59.02 -94.95 43.48
CA GLU A 217 58.92 -94.94 44.93
C GLU A 217 58.23 -96.18 45.49
N GLU A 218 57.30 -96.84 44.81
CA GLU A 218 56.70 -98.10 45.27
C GLU A 218 57.70 -99.25 45.17
N THR A 219 58.53 -99.27 44.12
CA THR A 219 59.72 -100.15 44.05
C THR A 219 60.79 -99.80 45.08
N ARG A 220 60.75 -98.60 45.67
CA ARG A 220 61.62 -98.17 46.77
C ARG A 220 61.02 -98.47 48.16
N ARG A 221 59.70 -98.31 48.35
CA ARG A 221 58.94 -98.61 49.59
C ARG A 221 58.71 -100.12 49.77
N THR A 222 58.73 -100.90 48.70
CA THR A 222 58.83 -102.38 48.80
C THR A 222 60.22 -102.85 49.23
N ILE A 223 61.24 -101.99 49.16
CA ILE A 223 62.56 -102.17 49.80
C ILE A 223 62.54 -101.55 51.22
N GLU A 224 61.90 -100.40 51.41
CA GLU A 224 61.79 -99.66 52.69
C GLU A 224 60.34 -99.64 53.22
N LYS A 225 59.92 -100.71 53.91
CA LYS A 225 58.70 -100.68 54.74
C LYS A 225 58.88 -99.74 55.94
N ASN A 226 57.92 -98.84 56.19
CA ASN A 226 57.15 -98.75 57.46
C ASN A 226 56.21 -97.52 57.53
N SER A 227 55.12 -97.67 58.32
CA SER A 227 54.27 -96.65 58.97
C SER A 227 53.68 -95.46 58.16
N GLU A 228 52.42 -95.63 57.74
CA GLU A 228 51.21 -94.94 58.27
C GLU A 228 51.12 -93.38 58.42
N GLU A 229 50.07 -92.84 57.78
CA GLU A 229 49.28 -91.61 58.11
C GLU A 229 49.95 -90.21 58.01
N SER A 230 49.25 -89.11 57.67
CA SER A 230 47.81 -88.82 57.82
C SER A 230 47.24 -87.81 56.78
N ASN A 231 45.98 -87.98 56.36
CA ASN A 231 45.26 -87.08 55.41
C ASN A 231 44.51 -85.93 56.12
N THR A 232 45.22 -84.98 56.77
CA THR A 232 44.55 -83.93 57.60
C THR A 232 44.73 -82.48 57.14
N GLU A 233 45.36 -82.24 55.98
CA GLU A 233 45.68 -80.89 55.50
C GLU A 233 44.81 -80.44 54.32
N ARG A 234 44.69 -81.28 53.27
CA ARG A 234 43.94 -80.96 52.03
C ARG A 234 42.45 -80.68 52.23
N GLU A 235 41.82 -81.25 53.25
CA GLU A 235 40.41 -81.03 53.55
C GLU A 235 40.17 -79.66 54.22
N LYS A 236 41.15 -79.16 54.99
CA LYS A 236 41.10 -77.83 55.61
C LYS A 236 41.18 -76.72 54.57
N ASP A 237 42.07 -76.84 53.59
CA ASP A 237 42.19 -75.87 52.50
C ASP A 237 40.89 -75.72 51.70
N LEU A 238 40.22 -76.84 51.40
CA LEU A 238 38.94 -76.83 50.67
C LEU A 238 37.80 -76.24 51.52
N LEU A 239 37.75 -76.55 52.82
CA LEU A 239 36.82 -75.91 53.76
C LEU A 239 37.07 -74.39 53.86
N HIS A 240 38.33 -73.96 53.96
CA HIS A 240 38.69 -72.54 54.05
C HIS A 240 38.33 -71.77 52.77
N LYS A 241 38.54 -72.39 51.60
CA LYS A 241 38.16 -71.81 50.30
C LYS A 241 36.65 -71.80 50.07
N ASN A 242 35.91 -72.77 50.60
CA ASN A 242 34.45 -72.74 50.60
C ASN A 242 33.90 -71.65 51.54
N GLN A 243 34.50 -71.48 52.72
CA GLN A 243 34.15 -70.41 53.66
C GLN A 243 34.32 -69.02 53.03
N LEU A 244 35.46 -68.75 52.39
CA LEU A 244 35.71 -67.46 51.72
C LEU A 244 34.67 -67.13 50.63
N LEU A 245 34.23 -68.12 49.86
CA LEU A 245 33.16 -67.94 48.86
C LEU A 245 31.78 -67.77 49.52
N GLN A 246 31.53 -68.43 50.66
CA GLN A 246 30.34 -68.16 51.48
C GLN A 246 30.33 -66.72 51.97
N ASP A 247 31.46 -66.23 52.49
CA ASP A 247 31.62 -64.89 53.05
C ASP A 247 31.43 -63.82 51.95
N GLU A 248 32.05 -64.02 50.77
CA GLU A 248 31.86 -63.17 49.58
C GLU A 248 30.38 -63.14 49.12
N ILE A 249 29.69 -64.28 49.11
CA ILE A 249 28.25 -64.35 48.82
C ILE A 249 27.43 -63.61 49.88
N THR A 250 27.82 -63.61 51.16
CA THR A 250 27.13 -62.81 52.19
C THR A 250 27.38 -61.31 52.05
N MET A 251 28.60 -60.90 51.66
CA MET A 251 28.93 -59.51 51.36
C MET A 251 28.13 -58.98 50.17
N LEU A 252 28.10 -59.70 49.04
CA LEU A 252 27.33 -59.31 47.85
C LEU A 252 25.82 -59.25 48.11
N ARG A 253 25.29 -60.08 49.02
CA ARG A 253 23.89 -59.98 49.50
C ARG A 253 23.68 -58.73 50.34
N LEU A 254 24.58 -58.45 51.28
CA LEU A 254 24.52 -57.24 52.13
C LEU A 254 24.60 -55.96 51.29
N GLU A 255 25.45 -55.93 50.27
CA GLU A 255 25.55 -54.81 49.32
C GLU A 255 24.27 -54.64 48.48
N LEU A 256 23.69 -55.75 47.98
CA LEU A 256 22.42 -55.73 47.25
C LEU A 256 21.28 -55.20 48.12
N ASP A 257 21.22 -55.62 49.39
CA ASP A 257 20.19 -55.15 50.33
C ASP A 257 20.42 -53.71 50.80
N GLN A 258 21.68 -53.24 50.90
CA GLN A 258 21.98 -51.81 51.07
C GLN A 258 21.57 -50.96 49.85
N VAL A 259 21.78 -51.46 48.63
CA VAL A 259 21.31 -50.78 47.40
C VAL A 259 19.78 -50.68 47.39
N ARG A 260 19.07 -51.76 47.77
CA ARG A 260 17.61 -51.76 47.93
C ARG A 260 17.15 -50.77 48.99
N LEU A 261 17.82 -50.71 50.15
CA LEU A 261 17.47 -49.79 51.22
C LEU A 261 17.61 -48.32 50.76
N ARG A 262 18.74 -47.97 50.12
CA ARG A 262 18.93 -46.63 49.55
C ARG A 262 17.88 -46.28 48.51
N HIS A 263 17.50 -47.23 47.64
CA HIS A 263 16.45 -47.01 46.65
C HIS A 263 15.09 -46.74 47.31
N GLN A 264 14.73 -47.49 48.35
CA GLN A 264 13.50 -47.26 49.12
C GLN A 264 13.52 -45.93 49.89
N GLU A 265 14.69 -45.50 50.40
CA GLU A 265 14.86 -44.16 50.99
C GLU A 265 14.76 -43.04 49.95
N GLU A 266 15.16 -43.27 48.71
CA GLU A 266 15.02 -42.33 47.59
C GLU A 266 13.56 -42.24 47.12
N GLU A 267 12.88 -43.38 46.94
CA GLU A 267 11.44 -43.44 46.68
C GLU A 267 10.63 -42.73 47.79
N GLY A 268 11.02 -42.94 49.06
CA GLY A 268 10.42 -42.24 50.21
C GLY A 268 10.55 -40.72 50.12
N LYS A 269 11.76 -40.20 49.82
CA LYS A 269 11.99 -38.76 49.64
C LYS A 269 11.15 -38.20 48.48
N TYR A 270 11.05 -38.89 47.35
CA TYR A 270 10.21 -38.46 46.24
C TYR A 270 8.70 -38.46 46.57
N LEU A 271 8.24 -39.35 47.46
CA LEU A 271 6.86 -39.34 47.96
C LEU A 271 6.63 -38.15 48.92
N GLU A 272 7.55 -37.89 49.84
CA GLU A 272 7.49 -36.72 50.74
C GLU A 272 7.54 -35.38 49.98
N GLU A 273 8.41 -35.26 48.97
CA GLU A 273 8.44 -34.09 48.08
C GLU A 273 7.12 -33.90 47.33
N ASN A 274 6.51 -34.98 46.82
CA ASN A 274 5.19 -34.91 46.18
C ASN A 274 4.07 -34.50 47.15
N GLU A 275 4.06 -35.02 48.39
CA GLU A 275 3.08 -34.63 49.40
C GLU A 275 3.22 -33.16 49.79
N THR A 276 4.44 -32.64 50.02
CA THR A 276 4.63 -31.21 50.33
C THR A 276 4.36 -30.29 49.14
N LEU A 277 4.58 -30.72 47.90
CA LEU A 277 4.17 -29.98 46.70
C LEU A 277 2.65 -29.98 46.53
N LYS A 278 1.97 -31.07 46.85
CA LYS A 278 0.50 -31.20 46.83
C LYS A 278 -0.16 -30.35 47.91
N GLU A 279 0.41 -30.29 49.11
CA GLU A 279 -0.02 -29.37 50.18
C GLU A 279 0.09 -27.90 49.75
N LYS A 280 1.27 -27.49 49.24
CA LYS A 280 1.48 -26.14 48.68
C LYS A 280 0.49 -25.79 47.56
N ASN A 281 0.15 -26.74 46.69
CA ASN A 281 -0.85 -26.53 45.65
C ASN A 281 -2.26 -26.33 46.21
N GLU A 282 -2.68 -27.10 47.23
CA GLU A 282 -3.97 -26.87 47.89
C GLU A 282 -3.98 -25.57 48.71
N ASP A 283 -2.86 -25.12 49.27
CA ASP A 283 -2.76 -23.82 49.95
C ASP A 283 -2.83 -22.63 48.99
N LEU A 284 -2.07 -22.65 47.88
CA LEU A 284 -2.18 -21.64 46.82
C LEU A 284 -3.61 -21.57 46.24
N LYS A 285 -4.31 -22.70 46.20
CA LYS A 285 -5.71 -22.82 45.76
C LYS A 285 -6.72 -22.32 46.81
N LYS A 286 -6.40 -22.35 48.11
CA LYS A 286 -7.16 -21.65 49.17
C LYS A 286 -6.92 -20.14 49.08
N GLU A 287 -5.67 -19.73 48.91
CA GLU A 287 -5.29 -18.31 48.77
C GLU A 287 -5.92 -17.67 47.51
N LEU A 288 -5.94 -18.39 46.38
CA LEU A 288 -6.63 -17.95 45.17
C LEU A 288 -8.12 -17.68 45.44
N LYS A 289 -8.82 -18.60 46.13
CA LYS A 289 -10.24 -18.42 46.51
C LYS A 289 -10.45 -17.25 47.45
N LEU A 290 -9.59 -17.07 48.45
CA LEU A 290 -9.67 -15.92 49.36
C LEU A 290 -9.48 -14.59 48.61
N ASN A 291 -8.64 -14.56 47.58
CA ASN A 291 -8.49 -13.41 46.68
C ASN A 291 -9.72 -13.21 45.76
N GLU A 292 -10.33 -14.26 45.23
CA GLU A 292 -11.59 -14.20 44.47
C GLU A 292 -12.76 -13.67 45.34
N GLU A 293 -12.86 -14.14 46.59
CA GLU A 293 -13.84 -13.69 47.58
C GLU A 293 -13.60 -12.23 47.99
N ALA A 294 -12.35 -11.83 48.26
CA ALA A 294 -11.98 -10.45 48.56
C ALA A 294 -12.28 -9.50 47.38
N LEU A 295 -11.96 -9.90 46.16
CA LEU A 295 -12.30 -9.14 44.95
C LEU A 295 -13.82 -8.98 44.84
N THR A 296 -14.58 -10.05 45.05
CA THR A 296 -16.05 -10.03 45.04
C THR A 296 -16.61 -9.08 46.11
N GLN A 297 -16.03 -9.04 47.32
CA GLN A 297 -16.40 -8.09 48.36
C GLN A 297 -16.11 -6.63 47.97
N THR A 298 -14.95 -6.34 47.36
CA THR A 298 -14.66 -4.96 46.90
C THR A 298 -15.61 -4.50 45.80
N VAL A 299 -15.95 -5.39 44.84
CA VAL A 299 -16.96 -5.11 43.81
C VAL A 299 -18.33 -4.84 44.42
N PHE A 300 -18.72 -5.61 45.44
CA PHE A 300 -19.96 -5.37 46.19
C PHE A 300 -19.96 -4.02 46.92
N GLN A 301 -18.84 -3.64 47.56
CA GLN A 301 -18.69 -2.33 48.23
C GLN A 301 -18.79 -1.16 47.24
N TYR A 302 -18.11 -1.22 46.08
CA TYR A 302 -18.20 -0.18 45.06
C TYR A 302 -19.60 -0.08 44.45
N ASN A 303 -20.30 -1.22 44.24
CA ASN A 303 -21.69 -1.22 43.81
C ASN A 303 -22.62 -0.60 44.89
N GLY A 304 -22.35 -0.86 46.18
CA GLY A 304 -23.05 -0.20 47.28
C GLY A 304 -22.90 1.33 47.27
N GLN A 305 -21.67 1.83 47.12
CA GLN A 305 -21.38 3.26 47.00
C GLN A 305 -22.06 3.90 45.78
N LEU A 306 -22.03 3.22 44.63
CA LEU A 306 -22.68 3.67 43.40
C LEU A 306 -24.21 3.82 43.57
N ASN A 307 -24.85 2.89 44.27
CA ASN A 307 -26.29 2.95 44.54
C ASN A 307 -26.64 4.04 45.58
N LEU A 308 -25.79 4.27 46.60
CA LEU A 308 -25.96 5.38 47.52
C LEU A 308 -25.91 6.73 46.79
N LEU A 309 -24.87 6.99 45.99
CA LEU A 309 -24.74 8.21 45.18
C LEU A 309 -25.94 8.41 44.22
N LYS A 310 -26.47 7.31 43.67
CA LYS A 310 -27.67 7.32 42.82
C LYS A 310 -28.94 7.73 43.60
N THR A 311 -29.07 7.30 44.86
CA THR A 311 -30.17 7.75 45.74
C THR A 311 -30.00 9.20 46.20
N GLU A 312 -28.77 9.64 46.50
CA GLU A 312 -28.50 11.05 46.85
C GLU A 312 -28.81 12.00 45.70
N SER A 313 -28.44 11.63 44.47
CA SER A 313 -28.80 12.38 43.26
C SER A 313 -30.31 12.53 43.08
N ALA A 314 -31.08 11.46 43.32
CA ALA A 314 -32.55 11.51 43.29
C ALA A 314 -33.14 12.43 44.37
N VAL A 315 -32.60 12.40 45.59
CA VAL A 315 -33.03 13.27 46.71
C VAL A 315 -32.64 14.74 46.49
N LEU A 316 -31.52 15.02 45.82
CA LEU A 316 -31.16 16.40 45.43
C LEU A 316 -32.10 16.95 44.37
N ASN A 317 -32.51 16.15 43.38
CA ASN A 317 -33.50 16.56 42.38
C ASN A 317 -34.88 16.86 43.01
N THR A 318 -35.37 16.05 43.97
CA THR A 318 -36.67 16.36 44.62
C THR A 318 -36.61 17.62 45.48
N LYS A 319 -35.49 17.90 46.14
CA LYS A 319 -35.27 19.18 46.84
C LYS A 319 -35.22 20.37 45.89
N LEU A 320 -34.60 20.22 44.72
CA LEU A 320 -34.55 21.28 43.70
C LEU A 320 -35.95 21.65 43.20
N GLU A 321 -36.82 20.68 42.96
CA GLU A 321 -38.20 20.96 42.50
C GLU A 321 -39.03 21.67 43.58
N GLN A 322 -38.90 21.26 44.85
CA GLN A 322 -39.55 21.92 45.98
C GLN A 322 -39.14 23.40 46.13
N THR A 323 -37.90 23.77 45.78
CA THR A 323 -37.48 25.18 45.80
C THR A 323 -38.06 26.02 44.66
N LYS A 324 -38.39 25.43 43.50
CA LYS A 324 -39.11 26.14 42.44
C LYS A 324 -40.55 26.41 42.87
N GLU A 325 -41.23 25.38 43.37
CA GLU A 325 -42.61 25.49 43.86
C GLU A 325 -42.77 26.52 44.97
N SER A 326 -41.73 26.83 45.77
CA SER A 326 -41.80 27.85 46.81
C SER A 326 -41.61 29.28 46.26
N LYS A 327 -40.78 29.46 45.21
CA LYS A 327 -40.58 30.74 44.52
C LYS A 327 -41.88 31.23 43.89
N ASP A 328 -42.54 30.39 43.11
CA ASP A 328 -43.68 30.81 42.28
C ASP A 328 -44.91 31.23 43.12
N ARG A 329 -44.99 30.78 44.38
CA ARG A 329 -46.01 31.22 45.35
C ARG A 329 -45.80 32.65 45.83
N LEU A 330 -44.55 33.07 46.04
CA LEU A 330 -44.20 34.43 46.49
C LEU A 330 -44.45 35.46 45.39
N GLU A 331 -44.27 35.07 44.13
CA GLU A 331 -44.47 35.93 42.96
C GLU A 331 -45.95 36.33 42.79
N ILE A 332 -46.89 35.46 43.19
CA ILE A 332 -48.33 35.73 43.22
C ILE A 332 -48.71 36.74 44.31
N GLU A 333 -48.08 36.69 45.49
CA GLU A 333 -48.37 37.64 46.58
C GLU A 333 -47.97 39.08 46.21
N ILE A 334 -46.86 39.27 45.49
CA ILE A 334 -46.35 40.60 45.10
C ILE A 334 -47.34 41.36 44.23
N GLU A 335 -47.99 40.71 43.26
CA GLU A 335 -48.92 41.38 42.34
C GLU A 335 -50.24 41.77 43.02
N SER A 336 -50.67 41.00 44.03
CA SER A 336 -51.83 41.33 44.88
C SER A 336 -51.67 42.71 45.55
N PHE A 337 -50.48 43.03 46.08
CA PHE A 337 -50.23 44.32 46.73
C PHE A 337 -50.30 45.53 45.79
N ARG A 338 -49.92 45.36 44.51
CA ARG A 338 -49.94 46.45 43.52
C ARG A 338 -51.36 46.94 43.20
N SER A 339 -52.33 46.03 43.16
CA SER A 339 -53.73 46.34 42.84
C SER A 339 -54.39 47.31 43.84
N ARG A 340 -53.90 47.38 45.10
CA ARG A 340 -54.52 48.13 46.19
C ARG A 340 -54.20 49.63 46.24
N LEU A 341 -53.33 50.15 45.37
CA LEU A 341 -52.78 51.51 45.48
C LEU A 341 -53.55 52.59 44.68
N ASN A 342 -54.43 52.20 43.75
CA ASN A 342 -54.91 53.06 42.65
C ASN A 342 -56.23 53.85 42.89
N THR A 343 -56.65 54.08 44.14
CA THR A 343 -58.04 54.55 44.43
C THR A 343 -58.20 55.98 45.00
N THR A 344 -57.13 56.76 45.16
CA THR A 344 -57.12 57.90 46.11
C THR A 344 -56.91 59.31 45.52
N VAL A 345 -57.10 59.55 44.21
CA VAL A 345 -56.69 60.83 43.56
C VAL A 345 -57.73 61.46 42.61
N ARG A 346 -58.95 61.74 43.09
CA ARG A 346 -59.94 62.57 42.35
C ARG A 346 -60.88 63.35 43.29
N GLU A 347 -60.61 64.64 43.52
CA GLU A 347 -61.58 65.71 43.88
C GLU A 347 -60.84 67.02 44.16
N ARG A 348 -60.91 68.04 43.27
CA ARG A 348 -60.33 69.38 43.55
C ARG A 348 -60.79 70.59 42.70
N ASP A 349 -61.84 70.48 41.88
CA ASP A 349 -62.28 71.55 40.97
C ASP A 349 -63.56 72.27 41.43
N GLU A 350 -63.54 72.84 42.65
CA GLU A 350 -64.58 73.77 43.09
C GLU A 350 -63.98 74.97 43.85
N LEU A 351 -64.73 76.06 43.94
CA LEU A 351 -64.34 77.35 44.53
C LEU A 351 -63.43 78.26 43.68
N LEU A 352 -63.60 78.27 42.36
CA LEU A 352 -63.49 79.52 41.58
C LEU A 352 -64.71 80.45 41.86
N ARG A 353 -65.10 80.58 43.13
CA ARG A 353 -66.22 81.42 43.57
C ARG A 353 -65.71 82.71 44.21
N LEU A 354 -65.64 83.70 43.33
CA LEU A 354 -65.93 85.11 43.62
C LEU A 354 -64.87 85.83 44.48
N GLN A 355 -63.76 86.28 43.89
CA GLN A 355 -63.66 87.48 43.02
C GLN A 355 -63.87 88.82 43.74
N ASP A 356 -64.58 88.86 44.89
CA ASP A 356 -64.83 90.11 45.62
C ASP A 356 -63.84 90.38 46.76
N LYS A 357 -62.90 89.45 47.01
CA LYS A 357 -61.67 89.77 47.73
C LYS A 357 -60.58 90.42 46.86
N LEU A 358 -60.77 90.55 45.53
CA LEU A 358 -59.74 91.04 44.59
C LEU A 358 -59.15 92.42 44.90
N HIS A 359 -59.78 93.22 45.76
CA HIS A 359 -59.25 94.49 46.23
C HIS A 359 -58.28 94.36 47.42
N HIS A 360 -58.43 93.33 48.26
CA HIS A 360 -57.38 92.91 49.21
C HIS A 360 -56.31 92.13 48.46
N ASP A 361 -56.75 91.23 47.57
CA ASP A 361 -55.85 90.47 46.70
C ASP A 361 -55.03 91.38 45.78
N LEU A 362 -55.35 92.66 45.59
CA LEU A 362 -54.51 93.61 44.84
C LEU A 362 -53.27 94.09 45.62
N ALA A 363 -53.35 94.13 46.95
CA ALA A 363 -52.19 94.37 47.81
C ALA A 363 -51.38 93.08 47.97
N ASP A 364 -52.05 91.95 48.21
CA ASP A 364 -51.42 90.64 48.17
C ASP A 364 -50.88 90.31 46.77
N VAL A 365 -51.39 90.88 45.67
CA VAL A 365 -50.81 90.76 44.31
C VAL A 365 -49.47 91.48 44.20
N ARG A 366 -49.12 92.46 45.05
CA ARG A 366 -47.73 92.95 45.08
C ARG A 366 -46.79 92.01 45.81
N GLU A 367 -47.20 91.50 46.96
CA GLU A 367 -46.36 90.58 47.74
C GLU A 367 -46.26 89.20 47.08
N THR A 368 -47.34 88.74 46.45
CA THR A 368 -47.36 87.56 45.59
C THR A 368 -46.79 87.83 44.21
N ASN A 369 -46.73 89.03 43.63
CA ASN A 369 -45.92 89.24 42.42
C ASN A 369 -44.41 89.11 42.74
N LYS A 370 -43.95 89.55 43.92
CA LYS A 370 -42.59 89.19 44.41
C LYS A 370 -42.45 87.68 44.63
N SER A 371 -43.41 87.03 45.29
CA SER A 371 -43.32 85.59 45.58
C SER A 371 -43.48 84.73 44.32
N LEU A 372 -44.25 85.18 43.33
CA LEU A 372 -44.39 84.63 41.98
C LEU A 372 -43.13 84.89 41.17
N SER A 373 -42.47 86.03 41.29
CA SER A 373 -41.13 86.25 40.69
C SER A 373 -40.08 85.31 41.33
N GLN A 374 -40.21 85.03 42.63
CA GLN A 374 -39.37 84.04 43.32
C GLN A 374 -39.75 82.58 42.98
N GLN A 375 -41.02 82.31 42.67
CA GLN A 375 -41.47 81.01 42.17
C GLN A 375 -41.10 80.83 40.69
N LEU A 376 -41.10 81.90 39.90
CA LEU A 376 -40.70 81.94 38.50
C LEU A 376 -39.20 81.66 38.41
N SER A 377 -38.33 82.36 39.15
CA SER A 377 -36.90 82.02 39.21
C SER A 377 -36.63 80.59 39.75
N LYS A 378 -37.48 80.05 40.62
CA LYS A 378 -37.45 78.63 41.03
C LYS A 378 -37.98 77.67 39.95
N ALA A 379 -38.90 78.10 39.10
CA ALA A 379 -39.44 77.33 37.97
C ALA A 379 -38.49 77.37 36.77
N GLU A 380 -37.85 78.50 36.51
CA GLU A 380 -36.79 78.72 35.51
C GLU A 380 -35.54 77.92 35.88
N SER A 381 -35.07 77.98 37.13
CA SER A 381 -33.94 77.13 37.56
C SER A 381 -34.28 75.64 37.53
N LYS A 382 -35.53 75.24 37.78
CA LYS A 382 -36.01 73.86 37.51
C LYS A 382 -36.10 73.53 36.03
N ALA A 383 -36.57 74.44 35.18
CA ALA A 383 -36.63 74.26 33.73
C ALA A 383 -35.23 74.08 33.16
N ASN A 384 -34.28 74.92 33.58
CA ASN A 384 -32.86 74.81 33.22
C ASN A 384 -32.25 73.50 33.76
N SER A 385 -32.64 73.01 34.94
CA SER A 385 -32.22 71.67 35.42
C SER A 385 -32.75 70.56 34.52
N LEU A 386 -34.05 70.57 34.23
CA LEU A 386 -34.72 69.59 33.38
C LEU A 386 -34.25 69.65 31.91
N GLU A 387 -33.86 70.82 31.42
CA GLU A 387 -33.26 71.02 30.09
C GLU A 387 -31.83 70.47 30.05
N ASN A 388 -31.02 70.70 31.09
CA ASN A 388 -29.71 70.07 31.23
C ASN A 388 -29.82 68.53 31.37
N GLU A 389 -30.77 68.03 32.16
CA GLU A 389 -31.08 66.60 32.27
C GLU A 389 -31.56 66.03 30.91
N HIS A 390 -32.40 66.76 30.17
CA HIS A 390 -32.81 66.37 28.81
C HIS A 390 -31.62 66.35 27.84
N HIS A 391 -30.71 67.31 27.92
CA HIS A 391 -29.47 67.32 27.13
C HIS A 391 -28.54 66.15 27.46
N GLN A 392 -28.40 65.79 28.75
CA GLN A 392 -27.65 64.61 29.19
C GLN A 392 -28.30 63.32 28.70
N LEU A 393 -29.60 63.13 28.93
CA LEU A 393 -30.36 61.97 28.42
C LEU A 393 -30.28 61.86 26.90
N LYS A 394 -30.29 62.98 26.16
CA LYS A 394 -30.13 63.05 24.70
C LYS A 394 -28.69 62.83 24.23
N HIS A 395 -27.69 62.97 25.10
CA HIS A 395 -26.32 62.53 24.85
C HIS A 395 -26.22 61.01 25.03
N THR A 396 -26.62 60.51 26.21
CA THR A 396 -26.63 59.08 26.53
C THR A 396 -27.45 58.26 25.55
N LEU A 397 -28.60 58.76 25.09
CA LEU A 397 -29.39 58.10 24.05
C LEU A 397 -28.61 57.93 22.75
N ARG A 398 -27.89 58.96 22.28
CA ARG A 398 -27.04 58.85 21.07
C ARG A 398 -25.89 57.87 21.27
N GLU A 399 -25.24 57.89 22.43
CA GLU A 399 -24.17 56.93 22.76
C GLU A 399 -24.70 55.49 22.74
N LYS A 400 -25.89 55.26 23.29
CA LYS A 400 -26.56 53.95 23.23
C LYS A 400 -27.00 53.58 21.81
N THR A 401 -27.48 54.51 21.00
CA THR A 401 -27.80 54.26 19.58
C THR A 401 -26.55 53.86 18.79
N LEU A 402 -25.44 54.59 18.93
CA LEU A 402 -24.18 54.27 18.25
C LEU A 402 -23.62 52.91 18.68
N LEU A 403 -23.72 52.57 19.97
CA LEU A 403 -23.31 51.26 20.49
C LEU A 403 -24.20 50.13 19.94
N LEU A 404 -25.49 50.38 19.75
CA LEU A 404 -26.45 49.42 19.17
C LEU A 404 -26.22 49.25 17.65
N GLU A 405 -25.92 50.33 16.92
CA GLU A 405 -25.48 50.23 15.52
C GLU A 405 -24.17 49.46 15.35
N MET A 406 -23.25 49.58 16.32
CA MET A 406 -21.99 48.83 16.35
C MET A 406 -22.25 47.34 16.57
N THR A 407 -23.00 46.96 17.61
CA THR A 407 -23.31 45.54 17.87
C THR A 407 -24.19 44.91 16.80
N GLN A 408 -25.07 45.69 16.15
CA GLN A 408 -25.83 45.23 14.97
C GLN A 408 -24.91 44.90 13.78
N LYS A 409 -23.86 45.69 13.55
CA LYS A 409 -22.84 45.41 12.52
C LYS A 409 -22.01 44.18 12.90
N GLU A 410 -21.53 44.09 14.13
CA GLU A 410 -20.79 42.92 14.65
C GLU A 410 -21.61 41.62 14.53
N LEU A 411 -22.91 41.66 14.88
CA LEU A 411 -23.84 40.55 14.71
C LEU A 411 -23.99 40.15 13.23
N SER A 412 -24.13 41.12 12.32
CA SER A 412 -24.23 40.83 10.89
C SER A 412 -22.95 40.20 10.33
N GLN A 413 -21.78 40.66 10.78
CA GLN A 413 -20.47 40.11 10.39
C GLN A 413 -20.29 38.69 10.93
N ALA A 414 -20.63 38.45 12.19
CA ALA A 414 -20.60 37.12 12.80
C ALA A 414 -21.57 36.14 12.11
N GLN A 415 -22.73 36.60 11.64
CA GLN A 415 -23.65 35.78 10.84
C GLN A 415 -23.11 35.43 9.45
N CYS A 416 -22.31 36.30 8.82
CA CYS A 416 -21.62 35.96 7.57
C CYS A 416 -20.54 34.91 7.82
N GLN A 417 -19.67 35.14 8.80
CA GLN A 417 -18.61 34.19 9.20
C GLN A 417 -19.17 32.82 9.60
N ALA A 418 -20.31 32.78 10.30
CA ALA A 418 -20.97 31.51 10.62
C ALA A 418 -21.42 30.73 9.36
N LYS A 419 -21.96 31.42 8.34
CA LYS A 419 -22.35 30.80 7.06
C LYS A 419 -21.15 30.32 6.26
N GLU A 420 -20.06 31.08 6.27
CA GLU A 420 -18.77 30.69 5.65
C GLU A 420 -18.21 29.43 6.30
N CYS A 421 -18.19 29.37 7.64
CA CYS A 421 -17.78 28.18 8.40
C CYS A 421 -18.68 26.96 8.13
N ASP A 422 -20.00 27.13 8.05
CA ASP A 422 -20.91 26.03 7.72
C ASP A 422 -20.75 25.54 6.27
N HIS A 423 -20.47 26.44 5.32
CA HIS A 423 -20.17 26.06 3.95
C HIS A 423 -18.85 25.29 3.83
N ALA A 424 -17.79 25.75 4.51
CA ALA A 424 -16.51 25.05 4.59
C ALA A 424 -16.68 23.65 5.23
N ARG A 425 -17.40 23.55 6.35
CA ARG A 425 -17.71 22.28 7.04
C ARG A 425 -18.50 21.31 6.17
N GLN A 426 -19.40 21.81 5.31
CA GLN A 426 -20.11 20.97 4.34
C GLN A 426 -19.19 20.51 3.19
N LEU A 427 -18.28 21.37 2.71
CA LEU A 427 -17.26 21.00 1.72
C LEU A 427 -16.32 19.91 2.25
N GLU A 428 -15.84 20.04 3.49
CA GLU A 428 -15.06 19.01 4.19
C GLU A 428 -15.81 17.69 4.30
N LYS A 429 -17.10 17.73 4.69
CA LYS A 429 -17.95 16.54 4.79
C LYS A 429 -18.11 15.83 3.44
N ASP A 430 -18.30 16.57 2.35
CA ASP A 430 -18.39 16.00 1.00
C ASP A 430 -17.04 15.46 0.51
N GLN A 431 -15.93 16.02 0.99
CA GLN A 431 -14.58 15.51 0.72
C GLN A 431 -14.27 14.24 1.54
N VAL A 432 -14.68 14.18 2.80
CA VAL A 432 -14.63 12.96 3.64
C VAL A 432 -15.49 11.84 3.02
N SER A 433 -16.69 12.15 2.52
CA SER A 433 -17.53 11.18 1.80
C SER A 433 -16.81 10.62 0.55
N LYS A 434 -16.16 11.48 -0.25
CA LYS A 434 -15.34 11.06 -1.41
C LYS A 434 -14.12 10.21 -1.01
N PHE A 435 -13.57 10.37 0.19
CA PHE A 435 -12.51 9.50 0.71
C PHE A 435 -13.05 8.17 1.24
N MET A 436 -14.23 8.17 1.89
CA MET A 436 -14.90 6.97 2.41
C MET A 436 -15.22 5.99 1.27
N ILE A 437 -15.84 6.47 0.19
CA ILE A 437 -16.15 5.66 -1.02
C ILE A 437 -14.87 5.08 -1.66
N LYS A 438 -13.76 5.82 -1.64
CA LYS A 438 -12.46 5.33 -2.13
C LYS A 438 -11.86 4.26 -1.22
N GLN A 439 -11.99 4.42 0.10
CA GLN A 439 -11.55 3.43 1.09
C GLN A 439 -12.34 2.13 0.93
N GLU A 440 -13.67 2.22 0.84
CA GLU A 440 -14.57 1.08 0.61
C GLU A 440 -14.20 0.34 -0.68
N SER A 441 -14.07 1.04 -1.80
CA SER A 441 -13.66 0.44 -3.08
C SER A 441 -12.26 -0.21 -3.05
N MET A 442 -11.30 0.36 -2.31
CA MET A 442 -9.99 -0.28 -2.10
C MET A 442 -10.08 -1.51 -1.19
N GLN A 443 -10.99 -1.51 -0.22
CA GLN A 443 -11.20 -2.60 0.74
C GLN A 443 -11.94 -3.78 0.08
N GLU A 444 -12.92 -3.52 -0.78
CA GLU A 444 -13.53 -4.51 -1.68
C GLU A 444 -12.48 -5.15 -2.62
N ARG A 445 -11.64 -4.33 -3.26
CA ARG A 445 -10.58 -4.82 -4.14
C ARG A 445 -9.55 -5.68 -3.39
N LEU A 446 -9.24 -5.35 -2.13
CA LEU A 446 -8.37 -6.14 -1.27
C LEU A 446 -9.01 -7.49 -0.90
N ALA A 447 -10.31 -7.51 -0.57
CA ALA A 447 -11.05 -8.74 -0.31
C ALA A 447 -11.12 -9.65 -1.56
N HIS A 448 -11.31 -9.06 -2.75
CA HIS A 448 -11.28 -9.80 -4.01
C HIS A 448 -9.91 -10.46 -4.25
N LEU A 449 -8.81 -9.70 -4.11
CA LEU A 449 -7.44 -10.22 -4.22
C LEU A 449 -7.12 -11.30 -3.16
N GLN A 450 -7.69 -11.20 -1.96
CA GLN A 450 -7.58 -12.26 -0.93
C GLN A 450 -8.30 -13.55 -1.35
N SER A 451 -9.48 -13.45 -1.96
CA SER A 451 -10.21 -14.62 -2.49
C SER A 451 -9.48 -15.28 -3.68
N GLU A 452 -8.86 -14.49 -4.55
CA GLU A 452 -8.03 -14.98 -5.66
C GLU A 452 -6.77 -15.69 -5.13
N ASN A 453 -6.09 -15.12 -4.12
CA ASN A 453 -4.95 -15.77 -3.46
C ASN A 453 -5.34 -17.10 -2.78
N LEU A 454 -6.53 -17.20 -2.19
CA LEU A 454 -7.02 -18.45 -1.61
C LEU A 454 -7.26 -19.52 -2.70
N LEU A 455 -7.87 -19.14 -3.83
CA LEU A 455 -8.07 -20.02 -4.97
C LEU A 455 -6.75 -20.50 -5.59
N LEU A 456 -5.77 -19.61 -5.75
CA LEU A 456 -4.44 -19.95 -6.27
C LEU A 456 -3.68 -20.90 -5.32
N ARG A 457 -3.82 -20.72 -4.00
CA ARG A 457 -3.27 -21.66 -3.00
C ARG A 457 -3.91 -23.04 -3.13
N GLN A 458 -5.23 -23.12 -3.22
CA GLN A 458 -5.94 -24.40 -3.43
C GLN A 458 -5.48 -25.09 -4.71
N GLN A 459 -5.33 -24.36 -5.82
CA GLN A 459 -4.83 -24.92 -7.09
C GLN A 459 -3.39 -25.44 -6.98
N LEU A 460 -2.52 -24.76 -6.22
CA LEU A 460 -1.14 -25.18 -6.00
C LEU A 460 -1.07 -26.42 -5.10
N GLU A 461 -1.86 -26.48 -4.03
CA GLU A 461 -1.99 -27.65 -3.16
C GLU A 461 -2.58 -28.86 -3.92
N ASP A 462 -3.62 -28.66 -4.72
CA ASP A 462 -4.18 -29.67 -5.63
C ASP A 462 -3.12 -30.23 -6.60
N MET A 463 -2.24 -29.37 -7.12
CA MET A 463 -1.16 -29.77 -8.03
C MET A 463 -0.03 -30.49 -7.29
N GLN A 464 0.31 -30.06 -6.07
CA GLN A 464 1.27 -30.75 -5.21
C GLN A 464 0.77 -32.14 -4.81
N ASN A 465 -0.50 -32.27 -4.43
CA ASN A 465 -1.14 -33.55 -4.13
C ASN A 465 -1.17 -34.49 -5.36
N LYS A 466 -1.45 -33.96 -6.57
CA LYS A 466 -1.31 -34.72 -7.83
C LYS A 466 0.15 -35.12 -8.10
N GLY A 467 1.13 -34.32 -7.67
CA GLY A 467 2.56 -34.64 -7.69
C GLY A 467 2.89 -35.82 -6.79
N ILE A 468 2.52 -35.75 -5.50
CA ILE A 468 2.72 -36.80 -4.49
C ILE A 468 2.07 -38.13 -4.91
N ILE A 469 0.88 -38.09 -5.54
CA ILE A 469 0.22 -39.29 -6.06
C ILE A 469 1.02 -39.90 -7.22
N LYS A 470 1.56 -39.09 -8.14
CA LYS A 470 2.44 -39.58 -9.22
C LYS A 470 3.75 -40.15 -8.68
N GLU A 471 4.36 -39.49 -7.70
CA GLU A 471 5.58 -39.95 -7.04
C GLU A 471 5.39 -41.30 -6.36
N LYS A 472 4.29 -41.49 -5.63
CA LYS A 472 3.91 -42.80 -5.06
C LYS A 472 3.77 -43.89 -6.13
N VAL A 473 3.10 -43.60 -7.25
CA VAL A 473 2.98 -44.55 -8.38
C VAL A 473 4.34 -44.85 -9.03
N VAL A 474 5.26 -43.89 -9.11
CA VAL A 474 6.63 -44.12 -9.59
C VAL A 474 7.41 -44.99 -8.61
N ASN A 475 7.28 -44.77 -7.30
CA ASN A 475 7.92 -45.58 -6.26
C ASN A 475 7.36 -47.01 -6.26
N ASP A 476 6.04 -47.19 -6.33
CA ASP A 476 5.37 -48.51 -6.47
C ASP A 476 5.87 -49.29 -7.71
N VAL A 477 6.24 -48.59 -8.79
CA VAL A 477 6.81 -49.18 -10.01
C VAL A 477 8.31 -49.47 -9.84
N GLN A 478 9.06 -48.56 -9.24
CA GLN A 478 10.49 -48.74 -8.95
C GLN A 478 10.72 -49.92 -8.01
N ASP A 479 9.90 -50.07 -6.96
CA ASP A 479 9.98 -51.20 -6.05
C ASP A 479 9.68 -52.52 -6.75
N ARG A 480 8.69 -52.57 -7.64
CA ARG A 480 8.45 -53.76 -8.49
C ARG A 480 9.65 -54.09 -9.40
N PHE A 481 10.33 -53.08 -9.94
CA PHE A 481 11.56 -53.29 -10.71
C PHE A 481 12.73 -53.78 -9.83
N ASN A 482 12.90 -53.20 -8.64
CA ASN A 482 13.89 -53.65 -7.64
C ASN A 482 13.64 -55.12 -7.28
N ASP A 483 12.37 -55.49 -7.07
CA ASP A 483 11.92 -56.83 -6.69
C ASP A 483 12.17 -57.86 -7.80
N ILE A 484 11.92 -57.50 -9.07
CA ILE A 484 12.26 -58.32 -10.25
C ILE A 484 13.78 -58.45 -10.42
N PHE A 485 14.52 -57.35 -10.25
CA PHE A 485 15.98 -57.34 -10.35
C PHE A 485 16.66 -58.20 -9.28
N ASN A 486 16.16 -58.15 -8.04
CA ASN A 486 16.63 -59.00 -6.95
C ASN A 486 16.33 -60.49 -7.19
N LYS A 487 15.17 -60.82 -7.78
CA LYS A 487 14.83 -62.20 -8.18
C LYS A 487 15.75 -62.70 -9.30
N LEU A 488 15.97 -61.90 -10.35
CA LEU A 488 16.90 -62.22 -11.44
C LEU A 488 18.36 -62.36 -10.96
N ARG A 489 18.79 -61.52 -10.01
CA ARG A 489 20.09 -61.62 -9.35
C ARG A 489 20.21 -62.94 -8.59
N ALA A 490 19.26 -63.26 -7.71
CA ALA A 490 19.28 -64.49 -6.93
C ALA A 490 19.21 -65.76 -7.81
N ASP A 491 18.49 -65.72 -8.94
CA ASP A 491 18.48 -66.83 -9.89
C ASP A 491 19.79 -66.93 -10.69
N THR A 492 20.43 -65.81 -11.00
CA THR A 492 21.79 -65.79 -11.60
C THR A 492 22.82 -66.36 -10.63
N GLU A 493 22.77 -65.97 -9.35
CA GLU A 493 23.64 -66.46 -8.28
C GLU A 493 23.46 -67.99 -8.06
N LYS A 494 22.22 -68.50 -8.11
CA LYS A 494 21.95 -69.96 -8.11
C LYS A 494 22.56 -70.68 -9.32
N GLN A 495 22.47 -70.09 -10.52
CA GLN A 495 23.06 -70.69 -11.73
C GLN A 495 24.61 -70.69 -11.66
N VAL A 496 25.22 -69.61 -11.16
CA VAL A 496 26.66 -69.55 -10.88
C VAL A 496 27.06 -70.64 -9.88
N TYR A 497 26.35 -70.75 -8.75
CA TYR A 497 26.62 -71.78 -7.74
C TYR A 497 26.53 -73.21 -8.29
N LEU A 498 25.52 -73.51 -9.12
CA LEU A 498 25.39 -74.81 -9.78
C LEU A 498 26.53 -75.10 -10.78
N VAL A 499 27.03 -74.08 -11.47
CA VAL A 499 28.20 -74.20 -12.36
C VAL A 499 29.50 -74.34 -11.55
N GLU A 500 29.63 -73.66 -10.41
CA GLU A 500 30.77 -73.80 -9.50
C GLU A 500 30.84 -75.20 -8.88
N GLU A 501 29.74 -75.76 -8.38
CA GLU A 501 29.70 -77.14 -7.90
C GLU A 501 30.02 -78.15 -9.01
N ARG A 502 29.48 -77.96 -10.21
CA ARG A 502 29.84 -78.79 -11.38
C ARG A 502 31.33 -78.67 -11.74
N ASN A 503 31.93 -77.49 -11.61
CA ASN A 503 33.36 -77.28 -11.81
C ASN A 503 34.21 -77.91 -10.69
N LYS A 504 33.75 -77.91 -9.43
CA LYS A 504 34.41 -78.66 -8.33
C LYS A 504 34.39 -80.16 -8.61
N GLU A 505 33.24 -80.70 -9.02
CA GLU A 505 33.08 -82.11 -9.38
C GLU A 505 33.95 -82.52 -10.58
N LEU A 506 34.04 -81.67 -11.62
CA LEU A 506 34.94 -81.86 -12.76
C LEU A 506 36.42 -81.78 -12.34
N ASN A 507 36.78 -80.82 -11.48
CA ASN A 507 38.15 -80.69 -10.99
C ASN A 507 38.58 -81.90 -10.14
N ALA A 508 37.69 -82.45 -9.32
CA ALA A 508 37.92 -83.69 -8.58
C ALA A 508 38.16 -84.88 -9.53
N LYS A 509 37.29 -85.09 -10.51
CA LYS A 509 37.50 -86.14 -11.55
C LYS A 509 38.82 -85.92 -12.31
N CYS A 510 39.24 -84.67 -12.50
CA CYS A 510 40.54 -84.33 -13.10
C CYS A 510 41.73 -84.48 -12.14
N THR A 511 41.58 -84.50 -10.81
CA THR A 511 42.64 -84.98 -9.89
C THR A 511 42.71 -86.49 -9.90
N ASP A 512 41.58 -87.19 -9.78
CA ASP A 512 41.50 -88.65 -9.73
C ASP A 512 42.14 -89.29 -10.98
N LEU A 513 41.84 -88.75 -12.18
CA LEU A 513 42.46 -89.20 -13.44
C LEU A 513 43.96 -88.90 -13.52
N ARG A 514 44.45 -87.81 -12.91
CA ARG A 514 45.89 -87.51 -12.85
C ARG A 514 46.60 -88.49 -11.90
N GLU A 515 46.02 -88.78 -10.74
CA GLU A 515 46.54 -89.79 -9.80
C GLU A 515 46.55 -91.19 -10.43
N GLN A 516 45.50 -91.55 -11.19
CA GLN A 516 45.45 -92.79 -11.94
C GLN A 516 46.57 -92.88 -13.01
N VAL A 517 46.85 -91.77 -13.73
CA VAL A 517 47.97 -91.70 -14.68
C VAL A 517 49.32 -91.80 -13.97
N PHE A 518 49.53 -91.09 -12.85
CA PHE A 518 50.75 -91.23 -12.05
C PHE A 518 50.96 -92.67 -11.57
N LYS A 519 49.88 -93.33 -11.14
CA LYS A 519 49.94 -94.74 -10.76
C LYS A 519 50.34 -95.62 -11.95
N TYR A 520 49.69 -95.49 -13.11
CA TYR A 520 50.02 -96.27 -14.31
C TYR A 520 51.46 -96.04 -14.82
N GLU A 521 51.99 -94.83 -14.71
CA GLU A 521 53.38 -94.52 -15.07
C GLU A 521 54.37 -95.12 -14.04
N THR A 522 54.03 -95.15 -12.75
CA THR A 522 54.81 -95.84 -11.70
C THR A 522 54.84 -97.35 -11.94
N ASP A 523 53.66 -97.96 -12.08
CA ASP A 523 53.40 -99.33 -12.52
C ASP A 523 54.22 -99.72 -13.77
N LYS A 524 54.38 -98.79 -14.72
CA LYS A 524 55.16 -98.95 -15.95
C LYS A 524 56.66 -98.91 -15.68
N VAL A 525 57.15 -97.97 -14.88
CA VAL A 525 58.57 -97.89 -14.48
C VAL A 525 59.00 -99.14 -13.71
N GLU A 526 58.14 -99.68 -12.84
CA GLU A 526 58.36 -100.96 -12.15
C GLU A 526 58.45 -102.14 -13.14
N ARG A 527 57.53 -102.22 -14.11
CA ARG A 527 57.57 -103.25 -15.17
C ARG A 527 58.81 -103.12 -16.05
N GLU A 528 59.22 -101.91 -16.42
CA GLU A 528 60.48 -101.69 -17.13
C GLU A 528 61.70 -102.10 -16.27
N GLY A 529 61.66 -101.87 -14.96
CA GLY A 529 62.66 -102.35 -14.01
C GLY A 529 62.77 -103.87 -14.01
N MET A 530 61.66 -104.59 -13.89
CA MET A 530 61.61 -106.06 -13.98
C MET A 530 62.09 -106.58 -15.34
N VAL A 531 61.72 -105.91 -16.45
CA VAL A 531 62.23 -106.28 -17.80
C VAL A 531 63.74 -106.09 -17.90
N ARG A 532 64.31 -105.02 -17.34
CA ARG A 532 65.77 -104.82 -17.28
C ARG A 532 66.47 -105.89 -16.43
N GLN A 533 65.87 -106.31 -15.31
CA GLN A 533 66.39 -107.43 -14.51
C GLN A 533 66.37 -108.75 -15.29
N LEU A 534 65.24 -109.11 -15.91
CA LEU A 534 65.10 -110.34 -16.71
C LEU A 534 66.05 -110.34 -17.93
N GLN A 535 66.31 -109.17 -18.54
CA GLN A 535 67.30 -109.02 -19.60
C GLN A 535 68.74 -109.26 -19.09
N GLN A 536 69.08 -108.77 -17.89
CA GLN A 536 70.37 -109.03 -17.25
C GLN A 536 70.52 -110.51 -16.88
N GLU A 537 69.50 -111.13 -16.28
CA GLU A 537 69.49 -112.55 -15.96
C GLU A 537 69.63 -113.44 -17.21
N LEU A 538 68.95 -113.08 -18.30
CA LEU A 538 69.09 -113.74 -19.60
C LEU A 538 70.51 -113.59 -20.17
N ALA A 539 71.12 -112.40 -20.06
CA ALA A 539 72.49 -112.18 -20.51
C ALA A 539 73.50 -113.01 -19.69
N ASP A 540 73.35 -113.08 -18.37
CA ASP A 540 74.19 -113.92 -17.50
C ASP A 540 73.92 -115.42 -17.67
N ALA A 541 72.69 -115.82 -18.01
CA ALA A 541 72.36 -117.19 -18.38
C ALA A 541 73.01 -117.59 -19.71
N LEU A 542 72.92 -116.75 -20.75
CA LEU A 542 73.59 -116.97 -22.04
C LEU A 542 75.12 -116.99 -21.89
N LYS A 543 75.69 -116.15 -21.01
CA LYS A 543 77.11 -116.17 -20.66
C LYS A 543 77.52 -117.48 -19.98
N LYS A 544 76.72 -117.99 -19.03
CA LYS A 544 76.93 -119.31 -18.41
C LYS A 544 76.79 -120.45 -19.43
N GLN A 545 75.81 -120.38 -20.33
CA GLN A 545 75.61 -121.33 -21.42
C GLN A 545 76.86 -121.37 -22.31
N SER A 546 77.32 -120.22 -22.81
CA SER A 546 78.54 -120.14 -23.64
C SER A 546 79.79 -120.70 -22.94
N MET A 547 79.95 -120.46 -21.63
CA MET A 547 81.03 -121.07 -20.83
C MET A 547 80.90 -122.60 -20.71
N SER A 548 79.68 -123.13 -20.62
CA SER A 548 79.42 -124.59 -20.58
C SER A 548 79.50 -125.25 -21.96
N GLU A 549 79.15 -124.55 -23.03
CA GLU A 549 79.36 -124.97 -24.41
C GLU A 549 80.85 -125.02 -24.73
N ALA A 550 81.64 -124.04 -24.26
CA ALA A 550 83.10 -124.06 -24.38
C ALA A 550 83.75 -125.23 -23.59
N SER A 551 83.22 -125.60 -22.42
CA SER A 551 83.75 -126.76 -21.69
C SER A 551 83.30 -128.09 -22.32
N LEU A 552 82.11 -128.16 -22.91
CA LEU A 552 81.66 -129.30 -23.71
C LEU A 552 82.44 -129.44 -25.02
N GLU A 553 82.78 -128.35 -25.70
CA GLU A 553 83.66 -128.30 -26.88
C GLU A 553 85.06 -128.86 -26.54
N VAL A 554 85.65 -128.42 -25.42
CA VAL A 554 86.93 -128.99 -24.92
C VAL A 554 86.78 -130.48 -24.60
N THR A 555 85.68 -130.89 -23.96
CA THR A 555 85.40 -132.30 -23.65
C THR A 555 85.20 -133.13 -24.91
N ALA A 556 84.56 -132.58 -25.95
CA ALA A 556 84.33 -133.23 -27.24
C ALA A 556 85.63 -133.40 -28.03
N ARG A 557 86.53 -132.41 -28.01
CA ARG A 557 87.88 -132.54 -28.57
C ARG A 557 88.67 -133.64 -27.87
N TYR A 558 88.73 -133.63 -26.54
CA TYR A 558 89.39 -134.70 -25.75
C TYR A 558 88.80 -136.10 -26.04
N ARG A 559 87.51 -136.17 -26.38
CA ARG A 559 86.84 -137.40 -26.80
C ARG A 559 87.20 -137.80 -28.24
N SER A 560 87.36 -136.83 -29.14
CA SER A 560 87.85 -137.03 -30.50
C SER A 560 89.31 -137.50 -30.51
N ASP A 561 90.16 -136.94 -29.66
CA ASP A 561 91.57 -137.35 -29.51
C ASP A 561 91.66 -138.84 -29.09
N LEU A 562 90.82 -139.26 -28.13
CA LEU A 562 90.70 -140.67 -27.71
C LEU A 562 90.11 -141.58 -28.81
N GLU A 563 89.21 -141.06 -29.64
CA GLU A 563 88.66 -141.77 -30.80
C GLU A 563 89.71 -141.90 -31.93
N GLU A 564 90.59 -140.90 -32.11
CA GLU A 564 91.75 -140.96 -33.00
C GLU A 564 92.82 -141.93 -32.51
N ASP A 565 93.16 -141.95 -31.21
CA ASP A 565 94.06 -142.94 -30.61
C ASP A 565 93.54 -144.37 -30.81
N LYS A 566 92.24 -144.60 -30.56
CA LYS A 566 91.55 -145.85 -30.86
C LYS A 566 91.64 -146.22 -32.34
N MET A 567 91.43 -145.26 -33.25
CA MET A 567 91.60 -145.46 -34.69
C MET A 567 93.06 -145.70 -35.10
N CYS A 568 94.04 -145.16 -34.35
CA CYS A 568 95.46 -145.44 -34.52
C CYS A 568 95.79 -146.88 -34.12
N LEU A 569 95.28 -147.35 -32.96
CA LEU A 569 95.43 -148.74 -32.52
C LEU A 569 94.73 -149.73 -33.48
N GLN A 570 93.56 -149.38 -34.04
CA GLN A 570 92.93 -150.18 -35.10
C GLN A 570 93.74 -150.17 -36.41
N LYS A 571 94.39 -149.06 -36.78
CA LYS A 571 95.30 -148.99 -37.94
C LYS A 571 96.56 -149.84 -37.73
N GLU A 572 97.13 -149.89 -36.52
CA GLU A 572 98.26 -150.79 -36.22
C GLU A 572 97.85 -152.27 -36.25
N LEU A 573 96.64 -152.60 -35.79
CA LEU A 573 96.13 -153.97 -35.84
C LEU A 573 95.95 -154.49 -37.29
N GLU A 574 95.40 -153.66 -38.19
CA GLU A 574 95.21 -154.02 -39.61
C GLU A 574 96.54 -154.07 -40.39
N LYS A 575 97.49 -153.16 -40.13
CA LYS A 575 98.81 -153.12 -40.79
C LYS A 575 99.60 -154.43 -40.70
N VAL A 576 99.34 -155.26 -39.68
CA VAL A 576 100.08 -156.52 -39.45
C VAL A 576 99.55 -157.68 -40.29
N LYS A 577 98.26 -157.72 -40.65
CA LYS A 577 97.62 -158.95 -41.15
C LYS A 577 97.39 -159.04 -42.67
N THR A 578 97.34 -157.91 -43.39
CA THR A 578 97.01 -157.86 -44.82
C THR A 578 98.13 -157.29 -45.69
N LYS A 579 99.34 -157.86 -45.54
CA LYS A 579 100.55 -157.51 -46.35
C LYS A 579 100.47 -158.00 -47.83
N VAL A 580 99.31 -157.89 -48.48
CA VAL A 580 98.97 -158.46 -49.81
C VAL A 580 97.99 -157.58 -50.66
N ARG A 581 98.52 -156.77 -51.61
CA ARG A 581 97.95 -156.34 -52.95
C ARG A 581 96.85 -155.19 -53.17
N THR A 582 97.25 -153.88 -53.18
CA THR A 582 97.23 -152.80 -54.30
C THR A 582 96.00 -152.05 -55.04
N VAL A 583 95.77 -150.67 -54.90
CA VAL A 583 95.66 -149.44 -55.91
C VAL A 583 94.33 -148.55 -56.42
N TYR A 584 94.17 -147.11 -56.31
CA TYR A 584 93.44 -145.88 -57.09
C TYR A 584 92.23 -144.76 -56.71
N ASN A 585 92.09 -143.44 -57.28
CA ASN A 585 90.92 -142.36 -57.60
C ASN A 585 90.59 -140.79 -57.06
N LYS A 586 89.66 -139.83 -57.62
CA LYS A 586 89.36 -138.23 -57.46
C LYS A 586 87.93 -137.47 -57.97
N GLU A 587 87.36 -136.14 -58.06
CA GLU A 587 87.22 -134.63 -57.49
C GLU A 587 86.25 -133.42 -58.22
N LYS A 588 85.69 -132.19 -57.68
CA LYS A 588 85.10 -130.75 -58.26
C LYS A 588 83.85 -129.85 -57.56
N GLU A 589 83.16 -128.57 -57.76
CA GLU A 589 83.12 -127.03 -58.26
C GLU A 589 81.81 -125.96 -57.99
N VAL A 590 81.67 -124.53 -58.25
CA VAL A 590 80.61 -123.36 -57.75
C VAL A 590 80.23 -121.88 -58.50
N MET A 591 79.16 -120.92 -58.22
CA MET A 591 78.69 -119.43 -58.76
C MET A 591 77.53 -118.45 -57.98
N ALA A 592 76.83 -117.18 -58.12
CA ALA A 592 76.58 -115.70 -58.77
C ALA A 592 75.34 -114.69 -58.14
N SER A 593 74.67 -113.39 -58.32
CA SER A 593 74.54 -111.86 -58.88
C SER A 593 73.20 -110.91 -58.43
N SER A 594 72.58 -109.59 -58.60
CA SER A 594 72.53 -108.00 -59.00
C SER A 594 71.12 -107.08 -58.70
N GLN A 595 70.53 -105.75 -58.83
CA GLN A 595 70.55 -104.14 -59.11
C GLN A 595 69.14 -103.20 -58.82
N LYS A 596 68.58 -101.84 -58.98
CA LYS A 596 68.68 -100.27 -59.40
C LYS A 596 67.41 -99.12 -59.18
N VAL A 597 67.37 -97.67 -59.29
CA VAL A 597 66.23 -96.50 -59.03
C VAL A 597 66.22 -94.90 -59.67
N GLN A 598 65.22 -93.85 -59.54
CA GLN A 598 64.98 -92.32 -60.11
C GLN A 598 63.97 -91.14 -59.37
N GLU A 599 63.41 -89.80 -59.56
CA GLU A 599 63.14 -88.44 -60.44
C GLU A 599 62.53 -86.93 -59.83
N LEU A 600 61.95 -85.77 -60.50
CA LEU A 600 61.58 -84.21 -60.12
C LEU A 600 60.33 -83.26 -60.81
N LEU A 601 59.83 -81.89 -60.85
CA LEU A 601 59.86 -80.29 -60.47
C LEU A 601 58.51 -79.28 -60.78
N LEU A 602 58.10 -77.87 -60.88
CA LEU A 602 58.38 -76.26 -60.90
C LEU A 602 57.15 -75.06 -60.94
N ALA A 603 57.21 -73.60 -60.91
CA ALA A 603 56.09 -72.41 -60.98
C ALA A 603 56.29 -70.71 -61.17
N SER A 604 55.31 -69.66 -61.32
CA SER A 604 55.40 -68.03 -61.51
C SER A 604 54.17 -66.84 -61.58
N SER A 605 54.24 -65.39 -61.51
CA SER A 605 53.14 -64.18 -61.70
C SER A 605 53.37 -62.50 -61.76
N GLY A 606 52.41 -61.44 -62.00
CA GLY A 606 52.45 -59.80 -61.86
C GLY A 606 51.44 -58.59 -62.52
N THR A 607 51.31 -57.19 -62.16
CA THR A 607 50.36 -55.96 -62.69
C THR A 607 50.55 -54.28 -62.40
N ASN A 608 49.85 -53.15 -62.99
CA ASN A 608 49.81 -51.55 -62.66
C ASN A 608 48.91 -50.29 -63.43
N ILE A 609 48.87 -48.90 -63.03
CA ILE A 609 48.66 -47.37 -63.62
C ILE A 609 47.38 -46.27 -63.78
N THR A 610 47.49 -44.83 -63.90
CA THR A 610 46.43 -43.58 -63.95
C THR A 610 46.71 -41.98 -64.45
N VAL A 611 45.75 -40.90 -64.60
CA VAL A 611 45.74 -39.26 -64.46
C VAL A 611 45.24 -38.02 -65.51
N LYS A 612 44.64 -36.76 -65.12
CA LYS A 612 44.56 -35.21 -65.62
C LYS A 612 43.31 -34.21 -66.11
N GLN A 613 43.45 -32.86 -66.51
CA GLN A 613 42.43 -31.65 -66.54
C GLN A 613 42.39 -30.47 -67.67
N LEU A 614 41.22 -29.74 -67.85
CA LEU A 614 40.81 -28.27 -68.18
C LEU A 614 41.07 -27.39 -69.51
N GLU A 615 40.02 -26.66 -70.03
CA GLU A 615 40.04 -25.50 -71.03
C GLU A 615 38.77 -24.54 -71.02
N GLU A 616 38.89 -23.22 -71.40
CA GLU A 616 37.91 -22.28 -72.09
C GLU A 616 38.02 -20.75 -71.70
N HIS A 617 38.55 -19.82 -72.56
CA HIS A 617 38.29 -18.33 -72.50
C HIS A 617 38.90 -17.51 -73.68
N VAL A 618 38.24 -17.33 -74.85
CA VAL A 618 38.80 -16.50 -75.98
C VAL A 618 37.80 -15.61 -76.76
N GLN A 619 36.52 -15.98 -76.89
CA GLN A 619 35.75 -15.68 -78.12
C GLN A 619 35.01 -14.32 -78.25
N ARG A 620 35.59 -13.17 -77.84
CA ARG A 620 34.83 -11.87 -77.75
C ARG A 620 35.26 -10.64 -78.59
N GLU A 621 36.49 -10.54 -79.12
CA GLU A 621 36.99 -9.29 -79.76
C GLU A 621 37.07 -9.31 -81.31
N ARG A 622 35.92 -9.20 -82.02
CA ARG A 622 35.89 -9.04 -83.50
C ARG A 622 34.84 -8.07 -84.10
N LYS A 623 34.05 -7.32 -83.30
CA LYS A 623 32.86 -6.59 -83.81
C LYS A 623 32.97 -5.06 -84.04
N LYS A 624 34.14 -4.43 -83.87
CA LYS A 624 34.24 -2.96 -83.73
C LYS A 624 34.42 -2.12 -85.01
N VAL A 625 35.03 -2.65 -86.08
CA VAL A 625 35.57 -1.81 -87.18
C VAL A 625 34.53 -1.32 -88.20
N LYS A 626 33.41 -2.02 -88.42
CA LYS A 626 32.52 -1.78 -89.59
C LYS A 626 31.59 -0.56 -89.49
N LYS A 627 31.67 0.27 -88.44
CA LYS A 627 30.68 1.34 -88.13
C LYS A 627 31.06 2.77 -88.54
N LEU A 628 32.28 3.04 -88.99
CA LEU A 628 32.78 4.43 -89.13
C LEU A 628 32.48 5.13 -90.47
N VAL A 629 32.07 4.40 -91.52
CA VAL A 629 31.96 4.98 -92.88
C VAL A 629 30.57 5.57 -93.18
N GLU A 630 29.50 4.97 -92.65
CA GLU A 630 28.12 5.41 -92.89
C GLU A 630 27.80 6.76 -92.22
N LEU A 631 28.55 7.12 -91.17
CA LEU A 631 28.36 8.31 -90.34
C LEU A 631 28.60 9.66 -91.05
N LYS A 632 29.24 9.71 -92.23
CA LYS A 632 29.50 10.99 -92.91
C LYS A 632 28.29 11.52 -93.69
N ARG A 633 27.55 10.65 -94.38
CA ARG A 633 26.51 11.05 -95.36
C ARG A 633 25.18 11.44 -94.70
N THR A 634 25.00 11.11 -93.43
CA THR A 634 23.83 11.51 -92.61
C THR A 634 23.93 12.95 -92.12
N VAL A 635 25.14 13.50 -91.95
CA VAL A 635 25.37 14.83 -91.36
C VAL A 635 24.89 15.96 -92.28
N GLU A 636 25.09 15.84 -93.58
CA GLU A 636 24.72 16.86 -94.55
C GLU A 636 23.19 17.06 -94.63
N LEU A 637 22.42 15.95 -94.64
CA LEU A 637 20.95 16.01 -94.64
C LEU A 637 20.37 16.46 -93.28
N HIS A 638 21.10 16.25 -92.18
CA HIS A 638 20.74 16.75 -90.85
C HIS A 638 20.81 18.30 -90.78
N LEU A 639 21.69 18.94 -91.55
CA LEU A 639 21.88 20.40 -91.52
C LEU A 639 20.68 21.16 -92.10
N ASP A 640 20.13 20.71 -93.23
CA ASP A 640 18.92 21.29 -93.83
C ASP A 640 17.67 21.13 -92.94
N GLN A 641 17.60 20.03 -92.18
CA GLN A 641 16.53 19.82 -91.19
C GLN A 641 16.68 20.78 -90.00
N GLU A 642 17.89 21.00 -89.49
CA GLU A 642 18.14 21.95 -88.40
C GLU A 642 17.90 23.42 -88.81
N MET A 643 18.14 23.79 -90.07
CA MET A 643 17.78 25.12 -90.57
C MET A 643 16.27 25.38 -90.53
N LYS A 644 15.43 24.39 -90.88
CA LYS A 644 13.97 24.50 -90.69
C LYS A 644 13.60 24.54 -89.22
N ARG A 645 14.19 23.65 -88.41
CA ARG A 645 13.96 23.58 -86.95
C ARG A 645 14.22 24.92 -86.26
N ASN A 646 15.29 25.63 -86.63
CA ASN A 646 15.59 26.97 -86.10
C ASN A 646 14.45 27.98 -86.36
N THR A 647 13.80 27.96 -87.53
CA THR A 647 12.70 28.88 -87.84
C THR A 647 11.40 28.59 -87.06
N GLU A 648 11.24 27.38 -86.53
CA GLU A 648 10.14 27.01 -85.63
C GLU A 648 10.51 27.33 -84.18
N LEU A 649 11.72 26.98 -83.75
CA LEU A 649 12.28 27.35 -82.44
C LEU A 649 12.20 28.86 -82.18
N GLN A 650 12.46 29.70 -83.20
CA GLN A 650 12.36 31.15 -83.06
C GLN A 650 10.93 31.63 -82.75
N LYS A 651 9.89 30.98 -83.30
CA LYS A 651 8.47 31.28 -83.00
C LYS A 651 8.09 30.79 -81.60
N ASP A 652 8.63 29.64 -81.18
CA ASP A 652 8.40 29.13 -79.83
C ASP A 652 9.15 29.94 -78.76
N CYS A 653 10.33 30.49 -79.06
CA CYS A 653 10.99 31.49 -78.21
C CYS A 653 10.09 32.71 -77.95
N GLU A 654 9.34 33.20 -78.93
CA GLU A 654 8.40 34.30 -78.75
C GLU A 654 7.17 33.92 -77.90
N ARG A 655 6.66 32.68 -78.05
CA ARG A 655 5.61 32.13 -77.18
C ARG A 655 6.11 31.99 -75.74
N LEU A 656 7.30 31.43 -75.55
CA LEU A 656 7.96 31.30 -74.26
C LEU A 656 8.21 32.66 -73.61
N LYS A 657 8.59 33.70 -74.38
CA LYS A 657 8.77 35.08 -73.87
C LYS A 657 7.46 35.67 -73.32
N LYS A 658 6.30 35.34 -73.91
CA LYS A 658 4.96 35.72 -73.43
C LYS A 658 4.51 34.89 -72.21
N LEU A 659 4.87 33.62 -72.13
CA LEU A 659 4.63 32.77 -70.95
C LEU A 659 5.51 33.21 -69.77
N LEU A 660 6.77 33.55 -70.03
CA LEU A 660 7.73 34.04 -69.04
C LEU A 660 7.21 35.31 -68.37
N SER A 661 6.71 36.30 -69.12
CA SER A 661 6.18 37.54 -68.50
C SER A 661 4.92 37.30 -67.64
N ARG A 662 4.10 36.28 -67.95
CA ARG A 662 3.04 35.80 -67.05
C ARG A 662 3.61 35.11 -65.80
N ALA A 663 4.66 34.31 -65.93
CA ALA A 663 5.34 33.67 -64.81
C ALA A 663 6.00 34.70 -63.87
N THR A 664 6.71 35.70 -64.39
CA THR A 664 7.31 36.79 -63.61
C THR A 664 6.27 37.60 -62.84
N LYS A 665 5.08 37.84 -63.44
CA LYS A 665 3.97 38.50 -62.73
C LYS A 665 3.41 37.64 -61.59
N LYS A 666 3.33 36.31 -61.75
CA LYS A 666 2.95 35.40 -60.65
C LYS A 666 4.01 35.33 -59.55
N LEU A 667 5.29 35.24 -59.92
CA LEU A 667 6.40 35.18 -58.96
C LEU A 667 6.42 36.39 -58.01
N LYS A 668 6.21 37.61 -58.52
CA LYS A 668 6.11 38.81 -57.65
C LYS A 668 5.00 38.74 -56.60
N VAL A 669 3.90 38.01 -56.86
CA VAL A 669 2.83 37.79 -55.87
C VAL A 669 3.26 36.75 -54.82
N TYR A 670 3.97 35.70 -55.22
CA TYR A 670 4.57 34.75 -54.29
C TYR A 670 5.62 35.42 -53.40
N GLU A 671 6.55 36.21 -53.95
CA GLU A 671 7.53 36.98 -53.17
C GLU A 671 6.85 37.94 -52.16
N GLY A 672 5.68 38.50 -52.50
CA GLY A 672 4.92 39.34 -51.58
C GLY A 672 4.46 38.57 -50.35
N ARG A 673 3.75 37.45 -50.59
CA ARG A 673 3.28 36.55 -49.53
C ARG A 673 4.42 35.88 -48.75
N GLU A 674 5.57 35.65 -49.38
CA GLU A 674 6.76 35.10 -48.72
C GLU A 674 7.37 36.09 -47.72
N ARG A 675 7.53 37.37 -48.08
CA ARG A 675 8.02 38.41 -47.15
C ARG A 675 7.12 38.56 -45.93
N GLU A 676 5.80 38.53 -46.14
CA GLU A 676 4.78 38.57 -45.09
C GLU A 676 4.87 37.33 -44.16
N SER A 677 5.08 36.15 -44.74
CA SER A 677 5.31 34.90 -43.99
C SER A 677 6.63 34.92 -43.19
N GLN A 678 7.70 35.50 -43.75
CA GLN A 678 9.00 35.64 -43.09
C GLN A 678 8.94 36.56 -41.87
N LEU A 679 8.16 37.65 -41.91
CA LEU A 679 7.98 38.56 -40.78
C LEU A 679 7.25 37.87 -39.60
N ASN A 680 6.21 37.09 -39.87
CA ASN A 680 5.53 36.30 -38.84
C ASN A 680 6.47 35.24 -38.23
N LEU A 681 7.23 34.52 -39.06
CA LEU A 681 8.25 33.57 -38.60
C LEU A 681 9.33 34.25 -37.73
N GLN A 682 9.74 35.47 -38.05
CA GLN A 682 10.70 36.23 -37.24
C GLN A 682 10.11 36.62 -35.87
N GLY A 683 8.82 36.97 -35.82
CA GLY A 683 8.08 37.21 -34.58
C GLY A 683 7.97 35.95 -33.71
N GLU A 684 7.54 34.83 -34.29
CA GLU A 684 7.47 33.54 -33.60
C GLU A 684 8.83 33.11 -33.05
N MET A 685 9.90 33.19 -33.85
CA MET A 685 11.26 32.83 -33.41
C MET A 685 11.71 33.69 -32.23
N LYS A 686 11.42 35.00 -32.24
CA LYS A 686 11.74 35.91 -31.13
C LYS A 686 10.98 35.54 -29.85
N ASN A 687 9.72 35.13 -29.96
CA ASN A 687 8.93 34.64 -28.82
C ASN A 687 9.50 33.32 -28.27
N ARG A 688 9.80 32.34 -29.15
CA ARG A 688 10.42 31.07 -28.75
C ARG A 688 11.80 31.27 -28.09
N TYR A 689 12.59 32.25 -28.51
CA TYR A 689 13.84 32.61 -27.82
C TYR A 689 13.60 33.14 -26.40
N SER A 690 12.54 33.92 -26.18
CA SER A 690 12.16 34.39 -24.84
C SER A 690 11.67 33.25 -23.94
N GLU A 691 10.83 32.36 -24.47
CA GLU A 691 10.36 31.15 -23.78
C GLU A 691 11.53 30.23 -23.40
N MET A 692 12.47 30.00 -24.32
CA MET A 692 13.68 29.22 -24.10
C MET A 692 14.60 29.88 -23.06
N ALA A 693 14.77 31.20 -23.08
CA ALA A 693 15.54 31.92 -22.07
C ALA A 693 14.93 31.77 -20.66
N ASN A 694 13.59 31.80 -20.56
CA ASN A 694 12.87 31.59 -19.31
C ASN A 694 12.97 30.13 -18.81
N GLU A 695 12.95 29.13 -19.70
CA GLU A 695 13.19 27.74 -19.32
C GLU A 695 14.64 27.50 -18.88
N VAL A 696 15.62 28.08 -19.59
CA VAL A 696 17.04 28.08 -19.17
C VAL A 696 17.22 28.78 -17.81
N GLY A 697 16.41 29.79 -17.50
CA GLY A 697 16.33 30.39 -16.16
C GLY A 697 15.86 29.39 -15.10
N ARG A 698 14.73 28.72 -15.32
CA ARG A 698 14.16 27.69 -14.43
C ARG A 698 15.08 26.48 -14.23
N LEU A 699 15.73 26.03 -15.30
CA LEU A 699 16.71 24.95 -15.25
C LEU A 699 17.95 25.35 -14.43
N ARG A 700 18.39 26.62 -14.52
CA ARG A 700 19.54 27.13 -13.75
C ARG A 700 19.26 27.17 -12.24
N THR A 701 18.06 27.56 -11.79
CA THR A 701 17.68 27.46 -10.37
C THR A 701 17.55 26.00 -9.93
N LYS A 702 16.90 25.13 -10.73
CA LYS A 702 16.78 23.69 -10.42
C LYS A 702 18.14 23.00 -10.32
N VAL A 703 19.13 23.37 -11.15
CA VAL A 703 20.52 22.91 -11.02
C VAL A 703 21.15 23.38 -9.71
N GLY A 704 20.93 24.63 -9.29
CA GLY A 704 21.38 25.13 -7.99
C GLY A 704 20.79 24.35 -6.81
N GLU A 705 19.48 24.09 -6.83
CA GLU A 705 18.79 23.26 -5.83
C GLU A 705 19.37 21.83 -5.77
N LEU A 706 19.60 21.21 -6.93
CA LEU A 706 20.16 19.85 -7.02
C LEU A 706 21.62 19.81 -6.57
N SER A 707 22.44 20.82 -6.88
CA SER A 707 23.80 20.94 -6.33
C SER A 707 23.79 21.09 -4.81
N GLN A 708 22.85 21.84 -4.24
CA GLN A 708 22.72 21.96 -2.78
C GLN A 708 22.24 20.66 -2.11
N GLN A 709 21.35 19.90 -2.77
CA GLN A 709 20.95 18.57 -2.29
C GLN A 709 22.11 17.56 -2.37
N LEU A 710 22.92 17.61 -3.43
CA LEU A 710 24.12 16.78 -3.59
C LEU A 710 25.19 17.12 -2.52
N GLU A 711 25.38 18.39 -2.21
CA GLU A 711 26.26 18.88 -1.12
C GLU A 711 25.83 18.32 0.26
N VAL A 712 24.51 18.25 0.52
CA VAL A 712 23.95 17.71 1.77
C VAL A 712 24.06 16.19 1.84
N GLU A 713 23.67 15.47 0.79
CA GLU A 713 23.80 14.00 0.77
C GLU A 713 25.27 13.55 0.73
N SER A 714 26.19 14.33 0.14
CA SER A 714 27.63 14.08 0.21
C SER A 714 28.16 14.16 1.65
N LYS A 715 27.78 15.19 2.41
CA LYS A 715 28.16 15.32 3.84
C LYS A 715 27.60 14.17 4.69
N LYS A 716 26.36 13.75 4.41
CA LYS A 716 25.72 12.59 5.03
C LYS A 716 26.38 11.26 4.62
N CYS A 717 26.88 11.16 3.39
CA CYS A 717 27.66 10.00 2.93
C CYS A 717 28.99 9.91 3.69
N MET A 718 29.74 11.01 3.80
CA MET A 718 30.98 11.05 4.62
C MET A 718 30.73 10.71 6.09
N GLN A 719 29.62 11.16 6.69
CA GLN A 719 29.24 10.78 8.07
C GLN A 719 28.99 9.27 8.21
N LEU A 720 28.30 8.67 7.24
CA LEU A 720 28.08 7.22 7.21
C LEU A 720 29.37 6.46 6.93
N GLU A 721 30.29 6.98 6.12
CA GLU A 721 31.62 6.40 5.91
C GLU A 721 32.46 6.41 7.19
N THR A 722 32.48 7.51 7.96
CA THR A 722 33.13 7.54 9.27
C THR A 722 32.53 6.53 10.24
N GLN A 723 31.19 6.44 10.34
CA GLN A 723 30.53 5.45 11.21
C GLN A 723 30.83 4.00 10.77
N ASN A 724 30.93 3.74 9.46
CA ASN A 724 31.33 2.42 8.96
C ASN A 724 32.81 2.12 9.23
N GLN A 725 33.68 3.13 9.32
CA GLN A 725 35.07 2.95 9.73
C GLN A 725 35.18 2.66 11.24
N ASP A 726 34.47 3.43 12.08
CA ASP A 726 34.41 3.22 13.53
C ASP A 726 33.94 1.78 13.85
N LEU A 727 32.87 1.32 13.22
CA LEU A 727 32.34 -0.04 13.37
C LEU A 727 33.31 -1.13 12.86
N ARG A 728 34.13 -0.85 11.82
CA ARG A 728 35.17 -1.78 11.35
C ARG A 728 36.31 -1.89 12.36
N GLU A 729 36.69 -0.79 13.00
CA GLU A 729 37.71 -0.79 14.05
C GLU A 729 37.20 -1.50 15.29
N GLU A 730 35.96 -1.27 15.72
CA GLU A 730 35.30 -2.02 16.81
C GLU A 730 35.27 -3.53 16.52
N LEU A 731 34.81 -3.95 15.32
CA LEU A 731 34.85 -5.36 14.88
C LEU A 731 36.28 -5.94 14.84
N SER A 732 37.29 -5.12 14.53
CA SER A 732 38.69 -5.53 14.59
C SER A 732 39.17 -5.77 16.03
N THR A 733 38.81 -4.89 16.98
CA THR A 733 39.11 -5.11 18.40
C THR A 733 38.41 -6.35 18.95
N MET A 734 37.15 -6.59 18.56
CA MET A 734 36.40 -7.79 18.95
C MET A 734 37.02 -9.07 18.38
N ARG A 735 37.50 -9.06 17.13
CA ARG A 735 38.28 -10.17 16.56
C ARG A 735 39.58 -10.42 17.35
N GLY A 736 40.33 -9.36 17.65
CA GLY A 736 41.56 -9.44 18.45
C GLY A 736 41.31 -9.94 19.89
N ASN A 737 40.14 -9.67 20.46
CA ASN A 737 39.74 -10.21 21.76
C ASN A 737 39.29 -11.67 21.67
N HIS A 738 38.58 -12.07 20.60
CA HIS A 738 38.24 -13.47 20.33
C HIS A 738 39.50 -14.34 20.15
N GLU A 739 40.54 -13.85 19.47
CA GLU A 739 41.82 -14.55 19.38
C GLU A 739 42.52 -14.74 20.73
N LYS A 740 42.45 -13.76 21.64
CA LYS A 740 42.99 -13.90 23.01
C LYS A 740 42.21 -14.96 23.80
N LEU A 741 40.88 -14.95 23.67
CA LEU A 741 39.99 -15.95 24.28
C LEU A 741 40.27 -17.36 23.76
N GLU A 742 40.45 -17.56 22.46
CA GLU A 742 40.76 -18.88 21.90
C GLU A 742 42.18 -19.35 22.30
N LYS A 743 43.16 -18.45 22.39
CA LYS A 743 44.50 -18.75 22.94
C LYS A 743 44.43 -19.18 24.41
N SER A 744 43.68 -18.46 25.25
CA SER A 744 43.44 -18.81 26.66
C SER A 744 42.69 -20.15 26.79
N LYS A 745 41.70 -20.42 25.94
CA LYS A 745 40.97 -21.68 25.86
C LYS A 745 41.85 -22.86 25.42
N CYS A 746 42.85 -22.64 24.56
CA CYS A 746 43.87 -23.65 24.25
C CYS A 746 44.79 -23.92 25.46
N GLN A 747 45.24 -22.89 26.16
CA GLN A 747 46.03 -23.04 27.40
C GLN A 747 45.25 -23.81 28.48
N LEU A 748 43.98 -23.46 28.72
CA LEU A 748 43.11 -24.17 29.66
C LEU A 748 42.86 -25.63 29.25
N LYS A 749 42.78 -25.94 27.95
CA LYS A 749 42.70 -27.34 27.47
C LYS A 749 43.99 -28.12 27.76
N GLU A 750 45.14 -27.49 27.60
CA GLU A 750 46.45 -28.09 27.90
C GLU A 750 46.65 -28.29 29.42
N GLU A 751 46.24 -27.32 30.24
CA GLU A 751 46.19 -27.45 31.70
C GLU A 751 45.23 -28.57 32.13
N VAL A 752 44.02 -28.67 31.55
CA VAL A 752 43.08 -29.76 31.82
C VAL A 752 43.64 -31.12 31.38
N ALA A 753 44.36 -31.21 30.26
CA ALA A 753 45.03 -32.44 29.85
C ALA A 753 46.14 -32.85 30.85
N ASN A 754 46.97 -31.89 31.28
CA ASN A 754 48.02 -32.10 32.27
C ASN A 754 47.46 -32.46 33.66
N LEU A 755 46.35 -31.85 34.08
CA LEU A 755 45.64 -32.20 35.31
C LEU A 755 44.98 -33.58 35.22
N LYS A 756 44.40 -33.95 34.06
CA LYS A 756 43.86 -35.28 33.83
C LYS A 756 44.95 -36.34 33.93
N HIS A 757 46.08 -36.17 33.23
CA HIS A 757 47.21 -37.09 33.30
C HIS A 757 47.81 -37.18 34.72
N ARG A 758 47.78 -36.08 35.49
CA ARG A 758 48.13 -36.08 36.92
C ARG A 758 47.13 -36.84 37.79
N LEU A 759 45.82 -36.75 37.55
CA LEU A 759 44.81 -37.54 38.26
C LEU A 759 44.95 -39.03 37.94
N GLU A 760 45.16 -39.37 36.67
CA GLU A 760 45.41 -40.73 36.17
C GLU A 760 46.68 -41.36 36.82
N THR A 761 47.70 -40.54 37.08
CA THR A 761 48.93 -40.93 37.82
C THR A 761 48.73 -41.04 39.35
N ASN A 762 47.74 -40.37 39.94
CA ASN A 762 47.57 -40.24 41.40
C ASN A 762 46.33 -40.99 41.93
N MET A 763 46.08 -42.22 41.47
CA MET A 763 44.94 -43.05 41.91
C MET A 763 45.03 -43.61 43.36
N VAL A 764 45.73 -42.92 44.27
CA VAL A 764 45.78 -43.27 45.72
C VAL A 764 45.72 -41.99 46.57
N ASP A 765 44.53 -41.36 46.66
CA ASP A 765 44.17 -40.46 47.76
C ASP A 765 42.66 -40.12 47.75
N HIS A 766 41.86 -40.85 48.52
CA HIS A 766 40.40 -40.71 48.52
C HIS A 766 39.93 -39.34 49.07
N SER A 767 40.69 -38.74 49.99
CA SER A 767 40.44 -37.43 50.58
C SER A 767 40.53 -36.28 49.58
N ARG A 768 41.45 -36.36 48.62
CA ARG A 768 41.64 -35.36 47.55
C ARG A 768 40.49 -35.39 46.55
N THR A 769 39.97 -36.58 46.23
CA THR A 769 38.78 -36.73 45.38
C THR A 769 37.53 -36.11 46.04
N GLU A 770 37.36 -36.30 47.35
CA GLU A 770 36.30 -35.64 48.14
C GLU A 770 36.44 -34.11 48.17
N GLN A 771 37.67 -33.58 48.28
CA GLN A 771 37.91 -32.14 48.19
C GLN A 771 37.58 -31.60 46.79
N TYR A 772 38.07 -32.22 45.72
CA TYR A 772 37.76 -31.79 44.35
C TYR A 772 36.26 -31.87 44.03
N LYS A 773 35.54 -32.87 44.54
CA LYS A 773 34.08 -32.93 44.43
C LYS A 773 33.43 -31.70 45.06
N LYS A 774 33.78 -31.37 46.31
CA LYS A 774 33.25 -30.20 47.03
C LYS A 774 33.61 -28.88 46.36
N GLU A 775 34.83 -28.74 45.83
CA GLU A 775 35.21 -27.55 45.06
C GLU A 775 34.43 -27.42 43.74
N MET A 776 34.10 -28.52 43.07
CA MET A 776 33.29 -28.52 41.84
C MET A 776 31.83 -28.19 42.16
N GLU A 777 31.26 -28.75 43.22
CA GLU A 777 29.92 -28.44 43.73
C GLU A 777 29.82 -26.97 44.18
N GLU A 778 30.83 -26.44 44.87
CA GLU A 778 30.86 -25.03 45.27
C GLU A 778 31.05 -24.08 44.08
N ARG A 779 31.87 -24.44 43.08
CA ARG A 779 31.99 -23.69 41.82
C ARG A 779 30.67 -23.67 41.04
N ALA A 780 29.98 -24.81 40.92
CA ALA A 780 28.64 -24.87 40.33
C ALA A 780 27.63 -24.00 41.12
N ALA A 781 27.68 -24.04 42.45
CA ALA A 781 26.85 -23.16 43.29
C ALA A 781 27.21 -21.68 43.15
N GLN A 782 28.47 -21.32 42.93
CA GLN A 782 28.88 -19.94 42.61
C GLN A 782 28.38 -19.50 41.23
N GLU A 783 28.47 -20.35 40.21
CA GLU A 783 27.96 -20.04 38.86
C GLU A 783 26.42 -19.91 38.86
N ILE A 784 25.70 -20.79 39.56
CA ILE A 784 24.24 -20.66 39.76
C ILE A 784 23.90 -19.35 40.48
N ARG A 785 24.66 -18.95 41.52
CA ARG A 785 24.46 -17.66 42.20
C ARG A 785 24.74 -16.46 41.28
N GLN A 786 25.77 -16.52 40.44
CA GLN A 786 26.05 -15.47 39.45
C GLN A 786 24.94 -15.39 38.39
N LYS A 787 24.46 -16.52 37.87
CA LYS A 787 23.35 -16.57 36.90
C LYS A 787 22.03 -16.10 37.50
N LEU A 788 21.74 -16.43 38.76
CA LEU A 788 20.61 -15.85 39.51
C LEU A 788 20.77 -14.34 39.71
N GLN A 789 21.99 -13.83 39.93
CA GLN A 789 22.26 -12.40 40.04
C GLN A 789 22.09 -11.68 38.69
N GLU A 790 22.58 -12.26 37.58
CA GLU A 790 22.33 -11.77 36.22
C GLU A 790 20.83 -11.71 35.90
N VAL A 791 20.08 -12.78 36.21
CA VAL A 791 18.62 -12.83 36.02
C VAL A 791 17.90 -11.81 36.91
N ASN A 792 18.33 -11.62 38.17
CA ASN A 792 17.75 -10.62 39.06
C ASN A 792 18.03 -9.19 38.56
N ILE A 793 19.25 -8.90 38.08
CA ILE A 793 19.58 -7.61 37.44
C ILE A 793 18.75 -7.40 36.16
N PHE A 794 18.55 -8.44 35.35
CA PHE A 794 17.69 -8.37 34.16
C PHE A 794 16.23 -8.10 34.53
N LEU A 795 15.68 -8.80 35.54
CA LEU A 795 14.32 -8.59 36.03
C LEU A 795 14.14 -7.19 36.66
N GLN A 796 15.14 -6.67 37.37
CA GLN A 796 15.14 -5.29 37.89
C GLN A 796 15.20 -4.26 36.75
N ALA A 797 16.01 -4.49 35.71
CA ALA A 797 16.06 -3.64 34.53
C ALA A 797 14.73 -3.69 33.74
N GLN A 798 14.11 -4.88 33.65
CA GLN A 798 12.81 -5.08 33.04
C GLN A 798 11.70 -4.35 33.83
N ALA A 799 11.65 -4.51 35.14
CA ALA A 799 10.74 -3.79 36.03
C ALA A 799 10.91 -2.26 35.89
N ALA A 800 12.15 -1.75 36.00
CA ALA A 800 12.43 -0.33 35.83
C ALA A 800 12.12 0.20 34.41
N SER A 801 12.12 -0.66 33.38
CA SER A 801 11.67 -0.31 32.03
C SER A 801 10.13 -0.28 31.93
N GLN A 802 9.44 -1.16 32.65
CA GLN A 802 7.98 -1.19 32.73
C GLN A 802 7.45 -0.01 33.56
N ASP A 803 8.07 0.31 34.70
CA ASP A 803 7.76 1.51 35.50
C ASP A 803 7.82 2.79 34.65
N ARG A 804 8.87 2.92 33.80
CA ARG A 804 8.99 4.04 32.84
C ARG A 804 7.88 4.02 31.80
N LEU A 805 7.52 2.85 31.27
CA LEU A 805 6.43 2.72 30.30
C LEU A 805 5.07 3.07 30.94
N GLU A 806 4.84 2.68 32.19
CA GLU A 806 3.64 3.01 32.95
C GLU A 806 3.59 4.48 33.36
N GLN A 807 4.73 5.10 33.70
CA GLN A 807 4.85 6.54 33.89
C GLN A 807 4.54 7.32 32.59
N ILE A 808 5.00 6.85 31.43
CA ILE A 808 4.67 7.43 30.13
C ILE A 808 3.16 7.28 29.85
N ARG A 809 2.57 6.09 30.05
CA ARG A 809 1.12 5.87 29.92
C ARG A 809 0.32 6.78 30.86
N ALA A 810 0.71 6.89 32.13
CA ALA A 810 0.06 7.73 33.12
C ALA A 810 0.14 9.22 32.75
N SER A 811 1.29 9.72 32.30
CA SER A 811 1.44 11.10 31.85
C SER A 811 0.62 11.40 30.58
N HIS A 812 0.55 10.46 29.64
CA HIS A 812 -0.31 10.56 28.45
C HIS A 812 -1.80 10.59 28.83
N HIS A 813 -2.25 9.68 29.70
CA HIS A 813 -3.64 9.67 30.20
C HIS A 813 -3.98 10.91 31.04
N ALA A 814 -3.03 11.46 31.81
CA ALA A 814 -3.22 12.71 32.54
C ALA A 814 -3.32 13.92 31.58
N SER A 815 -2.45 13.99 30.57
CA SER A 815 -2.50 15.01 29.52
C SER A 815 -3.83 14.97 28.76
N LEU A 816 -4.23 13.80 28.27
CA LEU A 816 -5.51 13.59 27.59
C LEU A 816 -6.71 13.95 28.49
N ARG A 817 -6.69 13.55 29.78
CA ARG A 817 -7.73 13.92 30.74
C ARG A 817 -7.80 15.44 30.96
N ASN A 818 -6.67 16.13 30.96
CA ASN A 818 -6.61 17.59 31.09
C ASN A 818 -7.09 18.30 29.81
N GLN A 819 -6.73 17.80 28.62
CA GLN A 819 -7.25 18.29 27.33
C GLN A 819 -8.78 18.12 27.25
N LEU A 820 -9.30 16.94 27.62
CA LEU A 820 -10.75 16.70 27.66
C LEU A 820 -11.46 17.59 28.70
N LYS A 821 -10.90 17.77 29.91
CA LYS A 821 -11.39 18.73 30.91
C LYS A 821 -11.33 20.19 30.44
N GLN A 822 -10.43 20.54 29.54
CA GLN A 822 -10.33 21.86 28.95
C GLN A 822 -11.40 22.03 27.85
N ARG A 823 -11.54 21.05 26.95
CA ARG A 823 -12.56 21.08 25.90
C ARG A 823 -13.99 21.02 26.44
N ILE A 824 -14.23 20.31 27.55
CA ILE A 824 -15.52 20.32 28.24
C ILE A 824 -15.84 21.73 28.76
N ARG A 825 -14.91 22.42 29.43
CA ARG A 825 -15.12 23.80 29.92
C ARG A 825 -15.32 24.82 28.80
N GLU A 826 -14.68 24.62 27.65
CA GLU A 826 -14.93 25.43 26.44
C GLU A 826 -16.36 25.22 25.91
N LEU A 827 -16.81 23.96 25.81
CA LEU A 827 -18.17 23.63 25.35
C LEU A 827 -19.24 24.08 26.36
N GLU A 828 -18.98 23.99 27.66
CA GLU A 828 -19.84 24.52 28.73
C GLU A 828 -19.97 26.06 28.60
N PHE A 829 -18.85 26.77 28.36
CA PHE A 829 -18.86 28.21 28.14
C PHE A 829 -19.54 28.62 26.82
N GLU A 830 -19.34 27.86 25.73
CA GLU A 830 -20.07 28.05 24.47
C GLU A 830 -21.58 27.84 24.65
N LEU A 831 -21.99 26.81 25.41
CA LEU A 831 -23.39 26.52 25.72
C LEU A 831 -24.04 27.63 26.57
N ASP A 832 -23.40 28.10 27.64
CA ASP A 832 -23.92 29.22 28.43
C ASP A 832 -23.95 30.52 27.62
N ARG A 833 -22.98 30.76 26.72
CA ARG A 833 -23.03 31.90 25.78
C ARG A 833 -24.24 31.80 24.86
N ILE A 834 -24.47 30.62 24.24
CA ILE A 834 -25.64 30.38 23.36
C ILE A 834 -26.95 30.56 24.13
N LYS A 835 -27.04 30.01 25.34
CA LYS A 835 -28.22 30.10 26.22
C LYS A 835 -28.55 31.53 26.64
N ASN A 836 -27.55 32.32 27.02
CA ASN A 836 -27.72 33.75 27.30
C ASN A 836 -28.17 34.50 26.04
N THR A 837 -27.50 34.27 24.90
CA THR A 837 -27.90 34.86 23.60
C THR A 837 -29.34 34.49 23.24
N GLN A 838 -29.77 33.26 23.51
CA GLN A 838 -31.14 32.81 23.26
C GLN A 838 -32.15 33.49 24.20
N GLN A 839 -31.80 33.67 25.48
CA GLN A 839 -32.62 34.40 26.45
C GLN A 839 -32.78 35.88 26.08
N ASP A 840 -31.70 36.53 25.63
CA ASP A 840 -31.74 37.91 25.14
C ASP A 840 -32.62 38.06 23.88
N ASN A 841 -32.53 37.10 22.95
CA ASN A 841 -33.43 37.04 21.78
C ASN A 841 -34.90 36.82 22.17
N ILE A 842 -35.18 36.04 23.22
CA ILE A 842 -36.54 35.88 23.76
C ILE A 842 -37.04 37.20 24.34
N PHE A 843 -36.26 37.88 25.18
CA PHE A 843 -36.63 39.19 25.73
C PHE A 843 -36.84 40.26 24.64
N GLN A 844 -36.02 40.29 23.58
CA GLN A 844 -36.23 41.20 22.44
C GLN A 844 -37.53 40.87 21.68
N LYS A 845 -37.84 39.58 21.49
CA LYS A 845 -39.09 39.14 20.85
C LYS A 845 -40.32 39.48 21.69
N GLU A 846 -40.24 39.33 23.01
CA GLU A 846 -41.32 39.72 23.94
C GLU A 846 -41.51 41.24 23.98
N SER A 847 -40.42 42.01 24.01
CA SER A 847 -40.47 43.49 23.97
C SER A 847 -41.10 44.00 22.66
N THR A 848 -40.66 43.46 21.51
CA THR A 848 -41.23 43.84 20.20
C THR A 848 -42.68 43.41 20.05
N GLN A 849 -43.08 42.24 20.58
CA GLN A 849 -44.49 41.84 20.65
C GLN A 849 -45.32 42.83 21.51
N ALA A 850 -44.79 43.24 22.68
CA ALA A 850 -45.45 44.19 23.57
C ALA A 850 -45.53 45.63 23.02
N GLU A 851 -44.65 46.01 22.08
CA GLU A 851 -44.81 47.22 21.28
C GLU A 851 -45.88 47.04 20.20
N VAL A 852 -45.90 45.90 19.50
CA VAL A 852 -46.91 45.59 18.47
C VAL A 852 -48.34 45.55 19.06
N GLU A 853 -48.54 44.99 20.25
CA GLU A 853 -49.85 45.06 20.92
C GLU A 853 -50.23 46.51 21.29
N ARG A 854 -49.30 47.32 21.81
CA ARG A 854 -49.56 48.74 22.08
C ARG A 854 -49.88 49.55 20.81
N TYR A 855 -49.23 49.26 19.68
CA TYR A 855 -49.60 49.87 18.39
C TYR A 855 -50.99 49.43 17.90
N LYS A 856 -51.39 48.18 18.10
CA LYS A 856 -52.76 47.71 17.82
C LYS A 856 -53.80 48.41 18.70
N GLU A 857 -53.53 48.57 20.00
CA GLU A 857 -54.41 49.29 20.93
C GLU A 857 -54.58 50.76 20.53
N LEU A 858 -53.47 51.45 20.24
CA LEU A 858 -53.48 52.83 19.77
C LEU A 858 -54.23 52.99 18.44
N TYR A 859 -54.06 52.06 17.49
CA TYR A 859 -54.79 52.06 16.22
C TYR A 859 -56.29 51.80 16.41
N LEU A 860 -56.66 50.89 17.32
CA LEU A 860 -58.07 50.65 17.67
C LEU A 860 -58.70 51.89 18.32
N GLU A 861 -57.98 52.61 19.18
CA GLU A 861 -58.47 53.85 19.78
C GLU A 861 -58.53 55.00 18.77
N GLU A 862 -57.56 55.11 17.85
CA GLU A 862 -57.62 56.06 16.74
C GLU A 862 -58.84 55.78 15.84
N MET A 863 -59.14 54.51 15.56
CA MET A 863 -60.31 54.12 14.77
C MET A 863 -61.64 54.38 15.49
N LYS A 864 -61.70 54.30 16.84
CA LYS A 864 -62.84 54.80 17.62
C LYS A 864 -62.95 56.33 17.51
N MET A 865 -61.85 57.05 17.65
CA MET A 865 -61.82 58.52 17.60
C MET A 865 -62.19 59.06 16.20
N ARG A 866 -61.66 58.48 15.13
CA ARG A 866 -62.07 58.77 13.73
C ARG A 866 -63.56 58.55 13.53
N ARG A 867 -64.13 57.45 14.06
CA ARG A 867 -65.59 57.18 14.03
C ARG A 867 -66.38 58.23 14.82
N CYS A 868 -65.95 58.59 16.02
CA CYS A 868 -66.57 59.64 16.83
C CYS A 868 -66.50 61.03 16.17
N LEU A 869 -65.43 61.32 15.41
CA LEU A 869 -65.30 62.54 14.62
C LEU A 869 -66.18 62.52 13.37
N ALA A 870 -66.27 61.40 12.65
CA ALA A 870 -67.19 61.22 11.53
C ALA A 870 -68.66 61.44 11.97
N ASN A 871 -69.07 60.79 13.07
CA ASN A 871 -70.42 60.96 13.64
C ASN A 871 -70.68 62.39 14.17
N LYS A 872 -69.65 63.19 14.46
CA LYS A 872 -69.79 64.62 14.76
C LYS A 872 -69.93 65.44 13.48
N LEU A 873 -69.11 65.15 12.45
CA LEU A 873 -69.12 65.81 11.14
C LEU A 873 -70.47 65.63 10.44
N GLU A 874 -71.00 64.40 10.46
CA GLU A 874 -72.33 64.05 9.96
C GLU A 874 -73.41 64.93 10.61
N ARG A 875 -73.45 65.00 11.94
CA ARG A 875 -74.39 65.86 12.69
C ARG A 875 -74.21 67.36 12.45
N THR A 876 -73.01 67.83 12.12
CA THR A 876 -72.81 69.22 11.69
C THR A 876 -73.27 69.45 10.26
N ASN A 877 -73.12 68.47 9.38
CA ASN A 877 -73.59 68.53 7.99
C ASN A 877 -75.14 68.45 7.93
N GLU A 878 -75.78 67.62 8.76
CA GLU A 878 -77.23 67.60 8.96
C GLU A 878 -77.75 68.99 9.37
N LYS A 879 -77.16 69.59 10.40
CA LYS A 879 -77.52 70.94 10.88
C LYS A 879 -77.24 72.03 9.84
N LEU A 880 -76.17 71.91 9.06
CA LEU A 880 -75.85 72.84 7.98
C LEU A 880 -76.84 72.69 6.81
N ALA A 881 -77.26 71.47 6.48
CA ALA A 881 -78.31 71.21 5.50
C ALA A 881 -79.66 71.76 5.96
N GLU A 882 -80.01 71.59 7.24
CA GLU A 882 -81.22 72.15 7.85
C GLU A 882 -81.20 73.69 7.84
N ALA A 883 -80.05 74.31 8.16
CA ALA A 883 -79.86 75.76 8.09
C ALA A 883 -79.94 76.29 6.64
N ASN A 884 -79.33 75.58 5.69
CA ASN A 884 -79.41 75.92 4.27
C ASN A 884 -80.84 75.78 3.74
N ALA A 885 -81.59 74.76 4.16
CA ALA A 885 -83.00 74.59 3.80
C ALA A 885 -83.88 75.73 4.36
N LYS A 886 -83.64 76.16 5.61
CA LYS A 886 -84.30 77.34 6.21
C LYS A 886 -83.93 78.62 5.47
N LEU A 887 -82.68 78.81 5.07
CA LEU A 887 -82.24 79.96 4.29
C LEU A 887 -82.84 79.98 2.88
N LEU A 888 -83.00 78.81 2.24
CA LEU A 888 -83.76 78.65 0.99
C LEU A 888 -85.24 78.98 1.17
N GLN A 889 -85.85 78.57 2.28
CA GLN A 889 -87.24 78.91 2.60
C GLN A 889 -87.41 80.43 2.81
N GLU A 890 -86.48 81.10 3.50
CA GLU A 890 -86.50 82.57 3.64
C GLU A 890 -86.19 83.29 2.32
N ARG A 891 -85.36 82.72 1.43
CA ARG A 891 -85.21 83.24 0.06
C ARG A 891 -86.52 83.13 -0.73
N HIS A 892 -87.26 82.03 -0.61
CA HIS A 892 -88.57 81.92 -1.24
C HIS A 892 -89.63 82.82 -0.60
N LYS A 893 -89.62 83.04 0.72
CA LYS A 893 -90.49 84.03 1.39
C LYS A 893 -90.16 85.45 0.93
N SER A 894 -88.90 85.86 0.94
CA SER A 894 -88.49 87.19 0.49
C SER A 894 -88.76 87.41 -1.01
N GLN A 895 -88.58 86.39 -1.86
CA GLN A 895 -89.10 86.42 -3.23
C GLN A 895 -90.62 86.60 -3.26
N SER A 896 -91.41 85.84 -2.48
CA SER A 896 -92.87 85.99 -2.45
C SER A 896 -93.34 87.37 -1.96
N LEU A 897 -92.60 88.01 -1.05
CA LEU A 897 -92.86 89.39 -0.61
C LEU A 897 -92.58 90.40 -1.74
N ILE A 898 -91.50 90.20 -2.52
CA ILE A 898 -91.22 90.96 -3.74
C ILE A 898 -92.33 90.72 -4.79
N THR A 899 -92.77 89.49 -5.00
CA THR A 899 -93.88 89.19 -5.94
C THR A 899 -95.22 89.79 -5.47
N SER A 900 -95.47 89.86 -4.16
CA SER A 900 -96.71 90.41 -3.59
C SER A 900 -96.82 91.93 -3.67
N SER A 901 -95.71 92.64 -3.92
CA SER A 901 -95.66 94.11 -3.93
C SER A 901 -95.71 94.73 -5.33
N ILE A 902 -95.89 93.92 -6.38
CA ILE A 902 -95.91 94.37 -7.80
C ILE A 902 -97.28 94.05 -8.46
N VAL A 903 -98.39 94.29 -7.74
CA VAL A 903 -99.76 94.22 -8.29
C VAL A 903 -100.53 95.51 -7.98
N ASN A 904 -100.04 96.61 -8.52
CA ASN A 904 -100.81 97.78 -8.99
C ASN A 904 -99.94 98.49 -10.05
N GLY A 905 -100.52 98.83 -11.21
CA GLY A 905 -99.77 99.23 -12.41
C GLY A 905 -99.27 100.69 -12.41
N GLY A 906 -98.51 101.13 -13.42
CA GLY A 906 -98.03 100.42 -14.61
C GLY A 906 -97.45 101.40 -15.66
N LEU A 907 -96.96 100.87 -16.80
CA LEU A 907 -96.26 101.58 -17.91
C LEU A 907 -94.84 102.08 -17.56
N ALA A 908 -93.88 102.22 -18.51
CA ALA A 908 -93.64 101.50 -19.77
C ALA A 908 -92.22 101.81 -20.30
N ALA A 909 -91.36 100.80 -20.47
CA ALA A 909 -90.15 100.88 -21.30
C ALA A 909 -89.58 99.48 -21.64
N THR A 910 -89.28 99.23 -22.92
CA THR A 910 -88.58 98.04 -23.44
C THR A 910 -87.82 98.43 -24.72
N PRO A 911 -86.61 97.88 -24.95
CA PRO A 911 -86.45 96.65 -25.73
C PRO A 911 -85.80 95.51 -24.89
N VAL A 912 -86.12 94.21 -25.05
CA VAL A 912 -85.84 93.32 -26.20
C VAL A 912 -84.33 93.15 -26.39
N LEU A 913 -83.67 92.21 -25.69
CA LEU A 913 -83.62 90.74 -25.93
C LEU A 913 -82.64 90.32 -27.04
N TYR A 914 -81.71 89.42 -26.68
CA TYR A 914 -81.65 88.10 -27.33
C TYR A 914 -81.27 87.03 -26.29
N SER A 915 -81.72 85.79 -26.51
CA SER A 915 -81.68 84.67 -25.57
C SER A 915 -80.55 83.67 -25.88
N THR A 916 -80.68 82.45 -25.30
CA THR A 916 -80.24 81.14 -25.84
C THR A 916 -79.04 80.51 -25.11
N GLU A 917 -79.13 79.31 -24.50
CA GLU A 917 -80.30 78.41 -24.29
C GLU A 917 -80.05 77.40 -23.13
N LEU A 918 -81.07 76.56 -22.84
CA LEU A 918 -81.08 75.17 -22.31
C LEU A 918 -79.87 74.65 -21.51
N GLY A 919 -80.02 73.88 -20.42
CA GLY A 919 -81.12 73.01 -20.01
C GLY A 919 -80.53 71.76 -19.28
N PRO A 920 -81.29 70.99 -18.48
CA PRO A 920 -80.69 70.12 -17.45
C PRO A 920 -80.91 68.60 -17.66
N LEU A 921 -80.17 67.75 -16.92
CA LEU A 921 -80.77 66.51 -16.39
C LEU A 921 -80.09 65.90 -15.13
N SER A 922 -80.97 65.56 -14.18
CA SER A 922 -80.97 64.48 -13.15
C SER A 922 -79.72 63.65 -12.78
N ASN A 923 -79.62 63.36 -11.48
CA ASN A 923 -79.00 62.15 -10.91
C ASN A 923 -79.60 60.85 -11.52
N ASN A 924 -78.90 59.71 -11.43
CA ASN A 924 -79.30 58.61 -10.53
C ASN A 924 -78.35 57.40 -10.47
N LEU A 925 -78.61 56.57 -9.47
CA LEU A 925 -77.90 55.35 -9.04
C LEU A 925 -77.77 54.28 -10.15
N ALA A 926 -76.75 53.42 -10.07
CA ALA A 926 -76.92 52.04 -9.59
C ALA A 926 -75.63 51.19 -9.50
N LEU A 927 -75.45 50.58 -8.32
CA LEU A 927 -75.02 49.19 -8.07
C LEU A 927 -74.40 48.37 -9.24
N ASN A 928 -73.22 47.78 -8.99
CA ASN A 928 -73.22 46.35 -8.63
C ASN A 928 -71.99 45.83 -7.87
N ARG A 929 -72.19 44.70 -7.19
CA ARG A 929 -71.16 43.91 -6.49
C ARG A 929 -70.37 43.03 -7.47
N ASN A 930 -69.11 42.75 -7.15
CA ASN A 930 -68.56 41.41 -6.81
C ASN A 930 -67.02 41.54 -6.75
N LEU A 931 -66.35 41.23 -5.64
CA LEU A 931 -66.07 39.89 -5.13
C LEU A 931 -65.42 38.97 -6.17
N SER A 932 -64.08 39.00 -6.21
CA SER A 932 -63.26 37.84 -6.59
C SER A 932 -62.09 37.73 -5.62
N LEU A 933 -61.94 36.56 -5.00
CA LEU A 933 -60.84 36.24 -4.10
C LEU A 933 -59.81 35.43 -4.91
N GLY A 934 -58.56 35.89 -4.95
CA GLY A 934 -57.48 35.21 -5.67
C GLY A 934 -56.19 35.98 -5.47
N GLY A 935 -55.12 35.32 -5.03
CA GLY A 935 -53.90 35.99 -4.59
C GLY A 935 -52.62 35.31 -5.04
N SER A 936 -51.56 35.61 -4.30
CA SER A 936 -50.24 34.95 -4.31
C SER A 936 -49.18 35.41 -5.34
N PHE A 937 -48.43 36.42 -4.90
CA PHE A 937 -47.01 36.28 -4.50
C PHE A 937 -45.84 36.69 -5.44
N LEU A 938 -44.85 37.34 -4.79
CA LEU A 938 -43.43 37.57 -5.15
C LEU A 938 -43.06 38.61 -6.23
N SER A 939 -42.81 39.85 -5.76
CA SER A 939 -41.48 40.49 -5.58
C SER A 939 -40.35 40.35 -6.64
N PRO A 940 -39.34 41.25 -6.66
CA PRO A 940 -39.33 42.68 -6.28
C PRO A 940 -38.48 43.60 -7.20
N VAL A 941 -38.75 44.92 -7.21
CA VAL A 941 -37.75 45.97 -7.51
C VAL A 941 -37.99 47.15 -6.58
N GLY A 942 -36.93 47.84 -6.13
CA GLY A 942 -37.02 49.03 -5.29
C GLY A 942 -36.13 50.17 -5.77
N SER A 943 -36.62 51.40 -5.64
CA SER A 943 -35.87 52.67 -5.69
C SER A 943 -36.63 53.67 -4.80
N ALA A 944 -36.04 54.33 -3.79
CA ALA A 944 -34.93 55.30 -3.75
C ALA A 944 -35.44 56.77 -3.70
N LEU A 945 -34.56 57.69 -3.26
CA LEU A 945 -34.81 59.09 -2.83
C LEU A 945 -35.24 59.20 -1.35
N SER A 946 -34.71 60.14 -0.54
CA SER A 946 -34.33 61.52 -0.87
C SER A 946 -33.15 62.09 -0.06
N ARG A 947 -32.26 62.86 -0.72
CA ARG A 947 -31.51 64.11 -0.34
C ARG A 947 -31.27 64.45 1.15
N ASN A 948 -30.16 65.10 1.56
CA ASN A 948 -29.51 66.28 0.94
C ASN A 948 -28.16 66.70 1.60
N ARG A 949 -27.17 67.23 0.82
CA ARG A 949 -26.03 68.13 1.22
C ARG A 949 -24.99 67.60 2.25
N VAL A 950 -23.73 68.10 2.38
CA VAL A 950 -22.99 69.26 1.78
C VAL A 950 -21.47 68.94 1.59
N GLU A 951 -20.70 69.90 1.05
CA GLU A 951 -19.21 70.06 0.89
C GLU A 951 -18.24 69.34 1.88
N ALA A 952 -16.92 69.14 1.64
CA ALA A 952 -16.02 69.16 0.45
C ALA A 952 -14.56 68.73 0.88
N TYR A 953 -13.54 68.97 0.03
CA TYR A 953 -12.07 68.93 0.28
C TYR A 953 -11.23 67.61 0.20
N VAL A 954 -10.34 67.59 -0.81
CA VAL A 954 -8.88 67.28 -0.76
C VAL A 954 -8.33 65.82 -0.65
N THR A 955 -7.87 65.34 -1.81
CA THR A 955 -6.62 64.60 -2.18
C THR A 955 -5.97 63.52 -1.30
N LYS A 956 -5.44 62.49 -2.00
CA LYS A 956 -4.43 61.48 -1.60
C LYS A 956 -4.89 60.46 -0.54
N VAL A 957 -4.38 59.22 -0.54
CA VAL A 957 -3.35 58.58 -1.41
C VAL A 957 -4.02 57.63 -2.39
#